data_AF-A0A382A9G6-F1
#
_entry.id   AF-A0A382A9G6-F1
#
_cell.length_a   1.000
_cell.length_b   1.000
_cell.length_c   1.000
_cell.angle_alpha   90.00
_cell.angle_beta   90.00
_cell.angle_gamma   90.00
#
_symmetry.space_group_name_H-M   'P 1'
#
loop_
_entity.id
_entity.type
_entity.pdbx_description
1 polymer ?
#
loop_
_entity_poly.entity_id
_entity_poly.type
_entity_poly.pdbx_seq_one_letter_code
_entity_poly.pdbx_strand_id
1 'polypeptide(L)'
;SSDDGSKSTDNTTTTAVTTTTDYSKTAWSGLLDNTTTPHWTAAEVVALLDRPTKIDNSTGCGNNNFRSTSSGGGILYPDGIYRSSVTGYYRHESRHYWASEDNETLLAYWNDYLGLSADIEDALDNYTKIRRVHKLIKEYQDHLELSDAELESKFASSGEESAQKIRERFKKYIDIWVGERDNTKITFAGYPLIYPDNGTKKLKTSTLIKDVGYWDFSETGVNSVEGGYDWSFHSSVKDVDAYIHDGILDVPYLPAGEGWGVTGSVNLMPRQTIDKSLDRQAFTLAFSVLPEKLREAPNNERILFGLGNWYRWLNIYVNGECHLEANLNLSPYGDYRLHKSVYLVSDVEIDIKNWNEMHFTIDIPNKQASMTVFDGSDNQSSTKIVTEIFTLPDAFEWSFTSDWQTSSYWGNLDNVSYVDNNLGIYSGSGSGSFSGKLDWVYLANGVMGPEGVEERVEPLRNADNVTREKTNISVGSDGYVASAQLSAFDYPEWTVGAFINSSMRNNLLKSVYSYFKDEFDFIFLLQNETASDLGYHGMYKVVSNDVMGIREDKEGFDATKYTGSNGKLKAVIHFPKKTGVQWGPSLHELMHHWGNHSLSTGNLAAYSFDQNVQLPEDKLKQINAGSHWGISSVNGQLGGFDLSTLQELGGNWYTANRFGTFANGGNSIPYGNFELYLMGLIPPDNVTDVVLFRGLKATAKDFLEDGKWYAEGKTTVSVEDVINKLGSRVPDYTASQKNFRILTLVLTDDNLTNEEWSYFSDQAQSFQDKFSWATGNRATATLGELDSIVK
;
A
#
# COMPACT_ATOMS: atom_id res chain seq x y z
N SER A 1 48.54 30.70 -58.98
CA SER A 1 49.98 30.38 -59.09
C SER A 1 50.23 29.14 -58.27
N SER A 2 50.69 28.07 -58.96
CA SER A 2 51.16 26.75 -58.48
C SER A 2 50.20 25.98 -57.54
N ASP A 3 49.44 24.96 -57.98
CA ASP A 3 49.85 23.63 -58.53
C ASP A 3 51.01 23.03 -57.70
N ASP A 4 51.00 21.85 -57.10
CA ASP A 4 50.37 20.54 -57.37
C ASP A 4 50.01 19.87 -56.02
N GLY A 5 49.15 18.86 -55.86
CA GLY A 5 48.47 18.00 -56.82
C GLY A 5 48.33 16.58 -56.23
N SER A 6 47.07 16.13 -56.08
CA SER A 6 46.60 14.72 -56.13
C SER A 6 46.86 13.82 -54.91
N LYS A 7 45.98 12.91 -54.43
CA LYS A 7 44.63 12.39 -54.76
C LYS A 7 44.20 11.59 -53.51
N SER A 8 42.97 11.72 -52.97
CA SER A 8 41.81 10.80 -53.17
C SER A 8 42.11 9.32 -52.86
N THR A 9 41.31 8.52 -52.19
CA THR A 9 40.07 8.62 -51.38
C THR A 9 39.89 7.22 -50.73
N ASP A 10 39.07 7.18 -49.69
CA ASP A 10 38.21 6.07 -49.23
C ASP A 10 38.67 5.05 -48.15
N ASN A 11 37.91 5.17 -47.04
CA ASN A 11 37.21 4.15 -46.28
C ASN A 11 38.01 3.12 -45.46
N THR A 12 37.90 3.21 -44.13
CA THR A 12 36.92 2.39 -43.38
C THR A 12 36.80 2.81 -41.91
N THR A 13 35.59 2.61 -41.43
CA THR A 13 34.95 2.88 -40.15
C THR A 13 35.68 2.33 -38.92
N THR A 14 35.74 3.09 -37.83
CA THR A 14 35.69 2.52 -36.48
C THR A 14 34.82 3.37 -35.57
N THR A 15 33.94 2.65 -34.89
CA THR A 15 32.72 3.05 -34.21
C THR A 15 33.00 3.73 -32.88
N ALA A 16 32.12 4.66 -32.53
CA ALA A 16 32.12 5.40 -31.27
C ALA A 16 32.11 4.47 -30.05
N VAL A 17 33.03 4.72 -29.12
CA VAL A 17 32.88 4.36 -27.70
C VAL A 17 32.22 5.58 -27.05
N THR A 18 30.92 5.50 -26.85
CA THR A 18 30.16 6.54 -26.14
C THR A 18 30.41 6.38 -24.65
N THR A 19 31.02 7.40 -24.08
CA THR A 19 31.38 7.62 -22.68
C THR A 19 30.16 7.56 -21.76
N THR A 20 30.20 6.66 -20.78
CA THR A 20 29.28 6.55 -19.62
C THR A 20 29.60 7.53 -18.47
N THR A 21 30.53 8.47 -18.66
CA THR A 21 31.12 9.28 -17.58
C THR A 21 30.48 10.65 -17.31
N ASP A 22 29.34 11.00 -17.92
CA ASP A 22 28.78 12.37 -17.80
C ASP A 22 27.43 12.47 -17.05
N TYR A 23 26.70 11.36 -16.90
CA TYR A 23 25.37 11.38 -16.27
C TYR A 23 25.41 11.44 -14.73
N SER A 24 26.46 10.91 -14.08
CA SER A 24 26.56 10.91 -12.61
C SER A 24 26.94 12.26 -12.02
N LYS A 25 27.78 13.03 -12.72
CA LYS A 25 28.20 14.38 -12.29
C LYS A 25 27.09 15.43 -12.42
N THR A 26 26.25 15.34 -13.44
CA THR A 26 25.22 16.36 -13.74
C THR A 26 23.91 16.14 -12.99
N ALA A 27 23.54 14.89 -12.64
CA ALA A 27 22.29 14.62 -11.93
C ALA A 27 22.28 15.09 -10.46
N TRP A 28 23.46 15.30 -9.86
CA TRP A 28 23.61 15.61 -8.43
C TRP A 28 24.42 16.86 -8.09
N SER A 29 25.01 17.55 -9.08
CA SER A 29 25.87 18.73 -8.85
C SER A 29 25.17 19.89 -8.12
N GLY A 30 23.84 19.88 -8.01
CA GLY A 30 23.05 20.89 -7.27
C GLY A 30 22.57 20.48 -5.87
N LEU A 31 22.79 19.22 -5.42
CA LEU A 31 22.44 18.80 -4.06
C LEU A 31 23.62 18.96 -3.08
N LEU A 32 24.83 19.12 -3.62
CA LEU A 32 26.11 19.18 -2.92
C LEU A 32 26.88 20.47 -3.22
N ASP A 33 26.23 21.48 -3.81
CA ASP A 33 26.89 22.78 -4.02
C ASP A 33 27.22 23.38 -2.64
N ASN A 34 28.49 23.76 -2.49
CA ASN A 34 29.32 24.12 -1.31
C ASN A 34 28.75 25.12 -0.26
N THR A 35 27.43 25.22 -0.11
CA THR A 35 26.75 26.27 0.67
C THR A 35 26.28 25.81 2.05
N THR A 36 26.20 24.50 2.31
CA THR A 36 25.91 23.94 3.64
C THR A 36 27.20 23.49 4.30
N THR A 37 27.54 24.12 5.43
CA THR A 37 28.68 23.68 6.26
C THR A 37 28.17 22.57 7.20
N PRO A 38 28.85 21.41 7.30
CA PRO A 38 28.47 20.37 8.24
C PRO A 38 28.40 20.92 9.66
N HIS A 39 27.35 20.58 10.40
CA HIS A 39 27.22 20.97 11.81
C HIS A 39 28.36 20.41 12.67
N TRP A 40 28.84 19.21 12.33
CA TRP A 40 29.94 18.53 12.99
C TRP A 40 31.08 18.25 12.03
N THR A 41 32.30 18.39 12.52
CA THR A 41 33.50 17.88 11.88
C THR A 41 33.51 16.35 11.90
N ALA A 42 34.24 15.73 10.97
CA ALA A 42 34.48 14.28 10.98
C ALA A 42 34.97 13.76 12.36
N ALA A 43 35.79 14.55 13.06
CA ALA A 43 36.30 14.18 14.38
C ALA A 43 35.21 14.19 15.47
N GLU A 44 34.28 15.15 15.42
CA GLU A 44 33.15 15.23 16.36
C GLU A 44 32.18 14.07 16.14
N VAL A 45 31.91 13.71 14.87
CA VAL A 45 31.09 12.54 14.55
C VAL A 45 31.73 11.25 15.07
N VAL A 46 33.03 11.04 14.83
CA VAL A 46 33.75 9.87 15.38
C VAL A 46 33.68 9.83 16.91
N ALA A 47 33.84 10.96 17.59
CA ALA A 47 33.70 11.04 19.05
C ALA A 47 32.27 10.73 19.54
N LEU A 48 31.23 11.17 18.80
CA LEU A 48 29.84 10.83 19.05
C LEU A 48 29.52 9.36 18.73
N LEU A 49 30.26 8.70 17.86
CA LEU A 49 30.08 7.27 17.69
C LEU A 49 30.79 6.50 18.83
N ASP A 50 31.90 7.02 19.37
CA ASP A 50 32.75 6.39 20.39
C ASP A 50 32.20 6.42 21.82
N ARG A 51 31.15 7.21 22.07
CA ARG A 51 30.48 7.24 23.38
C ARG A 51 29.99 5.83 23.75
N PRO A 52 29.95 5.45 25.03
CA PRO A 52 29.32 4.19 25.45
C PRO A 52 27.81 4.27 25.26
N THR A 53 27.18 3.12 24.95
CA THR A 53 25.71 3.04 24.88
C THR A 53 25.10 3.41 26.22
N LYS A 54 24.21 4.41 26.20
CA LYS A 54 23.53 4.92 27.39
C LYS A 54 22.09 5.22 27.00
N ILE A 55 21.19 4.32 27.36
CA ILE A 55 19.75 4.43 27.13
C ILE A 55 19.11 4.67 28.49
N ASP A 56 18.29 5.72 28.59
CA ASP A 56 17.44 5.94 29.75
C ASP A 56 16.34 4.88 29.76
N ASN A 57 16.26 4.07 30.81
CA ASN A 57 15.30 2.96 30.88
C ASN A 57 13.83 3.41 31.00
N SER A 58 13.59 4.66 31.39
CA SER A 58 12.25 5.21 31.57
C SER A 58 11.71 5.88 30.33
N THR A 59 12.58 6.45 29.48
CA THR A 59 12.18 7.12 28.23
C THR A 59 12.61 6.35 26.98
N GLY A 60 13.61 5.47 27.06
CA GLY A 60 14.24 4.84 25.91
C GLY A 60 15.13 5.77 25.11
N CYS A 61 15.23 7.04 25.53
CA CYS A 61 16.10 8.02 24.91
C CYS A 61 17.55 7.70 25.22
N GLY A 62 18.40 7.77 24.22
CA GLY A 62 19.82 7.68 24.39
C GLY A 62 20.53 6.99 23.25
N ASN A 63 21.84 7.16 23.28
CA ASN A 63 22.70 6.75 22.19
C ASN A 63 22.92 5.23 22.22
N ASN A 64 22.64 4.56 21.10
CA ASN A 64 22.83 3.12 20.89
C ASN A 64 23.93 2.87 19.85
N ASN A 65 25.03 2.20 20.22
CA ASN A 65 26.26 2.15 19.40
C ASN A 65 26.50 0.82 18.69
N PHE A 66 25.48 -0.04 18.57
CA PHE A 66 25.65 -1.31 17.88
C PHE A 66 24.45 -1.66 16.98
N ARG A 67 24.76 -2.23 15.80
CA ARG A 67 23.77 -2.83 14.91
C ARG A 67 23.62 -4.32 15.24
N SER A 68 22.39 -4.78 15.50
CA SER A 68 22.03 -6.19 15.40
C SER A 68 21.85 -6.57 13.92
N THR A 69 22.51 -7.64 13.48
CA THR A 69 22.61 -8.04 12.07
C THR A 69 21.38 -8.79 11.52
N SER A 70 20.16 -8.41 11.91
CA SER A 70 18.97 -9.00 11.29
C SER A 70 17.92 -7.93 10.95
N SER A 71 17.75 -7.72 9.65
CA SER A 71 16.58 -7.20 8.93
C SER A 71 15.83 -5.99 9.51
N GLY A 72 16.08 -4.82 8.90
CA GLY A 72 15.10 -3.73 8.78
C GLY A 72 15.14 -2.65 9.85
N GLY A 73 15.71 -1.50 9.51
CA GLY A 73 15.74 -0.28 10.32
C GLY A 73 16.94 -0.25 11.25
N GLY A 74 17.82 0.72 11.05
CA GLY A 74 18.89 1.07 11.96
C GLY A 74 19.28 2.50 11.66
N ILE A 75 19.57 3.29 12.70
CA ILE A 75 20.11 4.63 12.53
C ILE A 75 21.55 4.46 12.01
N LEU A 76 21.71 4.49 10.69
CA LEU A 76 22.99 4.72 10.05
C LEU A 76 23.08 6.22 9.85
N TYR A 77 23.86 6.91 10.69
CA TYR A 77 24.16 8.31 10.42
C TYR A 77 24.88 8.44 9.05
N PRO A 78 24.80 9.59 8.36
CA PRO A 78 25.20 9.75 6.95
C PRO A 78 26.68 9.49 6.61
N ASP A 79 27.51 9.12 7.58
CA ASP A 79 28.95 8.92 7.39
C ASP A 79 29.32 7.50 6.92
N GLY A 80 28.34 6.58 6.82
CA GLY A 80 28.56 5.22 6.30
C GLY A 80 29.46 4.35 7.20
N ILE A 81 29.62 4.71 8.48
CA ILE A 81 30.48 3.98 9.41
C ILE A 81 29.68 2.84 10.08
N TYR A 82 30.06 1.60 9.79
CA TYR A 82 29.54 0.40 10.44
C TYR A 82 30.36 0.05 11.69
N ARG A 83 29.66 -0.37 12.75
CA ARG A 83 30.25 -0.94 13.97
C ARG A 83 29.86 -2.40 14.17
N SER A 84 30.86 -3.26 14.40
CA SER A 84 30.65 -4.61 14.91
C SER A 84 30.61 -4.60 16.44
N SER A 85 29.55 -5.19 17.03
CA SER A 85 29.26 -5.15 18.47
C SER A 85 30.31 -5.77 19.39
N VAL A 86 31.20 -6.62 18.88
CA VAL A 86 32.04 -7.49 19.74
C VAL A 86 33.50 -7.01 19.85
N THR A 87 33.96 -6.13 18.96
CA THR A 87 35.41 -5.83 18.84
C THR A 87 35.76 -4.35 18.82
N GLY A 88 34.78 -3.43 18.82
CA GLY A 88 35.05 -2.00 18.64
C GLY A 88 35.67 -1.68 17.28
N TYR A 89 35.50 -2.58 16.31
CA TYR A 89 36.10 -2.45 14.98
C TYR A 89 35.20 -1.59 14.10
N TYR A 90 35.78 -0.50 13.58
CA TYR A 90 35.17 0.35 12.58
C TYR A 90 35.34 -0.31 11.22
N ARG A 91 34.24 -0.40 10.47
CA ARG A 91 34.31 -0.73 9.05
C ARG A 91 33.59 0.39 8.31
N HIS A 92 34.29 1.05 7.39
CA HIS A 92 33.62 1.87 6.39
C HIS A 92 32.81 0.91 5.52
N GLU A 93 31.49 0.82 5.74
CA GLU A 93 30.61 0.05 4.87
C GLU A 93 30.07 0.97 3.79
N SER A 94 30.97 1.51 2.97
CA SER A 94 30.60 2.18 1.73
C SER A 94 30.14 1.20 0.63
N ARG A 95 29.73 -0.03 1.00
CA ARG A 95 29.61 -1.16 0.05
C ARG A 95 28.55 -2.18 0.50
N HIS A 96 27.39 -2.16 -0.16
CA HIS A 96 26.49 -3.30 -0.20
C HIS A 96 26.38 -3.80 -1.65
N TYR A 97 26.38 -5.12 -1.83
CA TYR A 97 26.42 -5.76 -3.15
C TYR A 97 25.17 -6.60 -3.34
N TRP A 98 24.49 -6.41 -4.47
CA TRP A 98 23.44 -7.33 -4.91
C TRP A 98 23.61 -7.62 -6.39
N ALA A 99 23.47 -8.91 -6.76
CA ALA A 99 23.42 -9.36 -8.13
C ALA A 99 21.95 -9.45 -8.56
N SER A 100 21.59 -8.79 -9.67
CA SER A 100 20.28 -8.98 -10.30
C SER A 100 20.28 -10.21 -11.20
N GLU A 101 19.11 -10.62 -11.70
CA GLU A 101 18.96 -11.72 -12.66
C GLU A 101 19.68 -11.47 -14.01
N ASP A 102 20.14 -10.23 -14.27
CA ASP A 102 20.71 -9.76 -15.55
C ASP A 102 22.24 -9.50 -15.52
N ASN A 103 22.98 -10.03 -14.54
CA ASN A 103 24.42 -9.78 -14.34
C ASN A 103 24.80 -8.29 -14.10
N GLU A 104 23.87 -7.46 -13.62
CA GLU A 104 24.19 -6.10 -13.15
C GLU A 104 24.61 -6.14 -11.68
N THR A 105 25.71 -5.48 -11.34
CA THR A 105 26.09 -5.23 -9.93
C THR A 105 25.85 -3.77 -9.57
N LEU A 106 25.11 -3.52 -8.48
CA LEU A 106 24.96 -2.18 -7.92
C LEU A 106 25.98 -1.99 -6.80
N LEU A 107 26.82 -0.95 -6.91
CA LEU A 107 27.75 -0.51 -5.88
C LEU A 107 27.13 0.66 -5.11
N ALA A 108 26.60 0.40 -3.91
CA ALA A 108 26.06 1.45 -3.04
C ALA A 108 27.19 2.29 -2.40
N TYR A 109 27.51 3.45 -2.96
CA TYR A 109 28.51 4.41 -2.49
C TYR A 109 27.90 5.43 -1.52
N TRP A 110 28.53 5.62 -0.35
CA TRP A 110 28.03 6.52 0.68
C TRP A 110 28.60 7.94 0.59
N ASN A 111 27.71 8.93 0.62
CA ASN A 111 28.01 10.35 0.41
C ASN A 111 29.12 10.84 1.35
N ASP A 112 30.17 11.43 0.78
CA ASP A 112 31.34 11.87 1.54
C ASP A 112 31.22 13.29 2.09
N TYR A 113 30.09 13.61 2.72
CA TYR A 113 29.83 14.97 3.20
C TYR A 113 30.84 15.44 4.27
N LEU A 114 31.53 14.50 4.92
CA LEU A 114 32.52 14.74 5.99
C LEU A 114 33.99 14.47 5.58
N GLY A 115 34.26 14.01 4.36
CA GLY A 115 35.62 13.63 3.93
C GLY A 115 36.13 12.30 4.52
N LEU A 116 35.22 11.40 4.90
CA LEU A 116 35.43 10.09 5.52
C LEU A 116 35.35 8.89 4.54
N SER A 117 34.84 9.08 3.32
CA SER A 117 34.79 8.06 2.25
C SER A 117 36.01 8.15 1.32
N ALA A 118 36.36 7.03 0.68
CA ALA A 118 37.37 7.03 -0.38
C ALA A 118 36.81 7.68 -1.64
N ASP A 119 37.65 8.33 -2.46
CA ASP A 119 37.25 8.93 -3.73
C ASP A 119 36.40 7.97 -4.59
N ILE A 120 35.36 8.48 -5.26
CA ILE A 120 34.39 7.67 -5.98
C ILE A 120 35.02 6.90 -7.15
N GLU A 121 35.98 7.52 -7.84
CA GLU A 121 36.74 6.88 -8.91
C GLU A 121 37.65 5.82 -8.29
N ASP A 122 38.32 6.10 -7.16
CA ASP A 122 39.12 5.11 -6.44
C ASP A 122 38.29 3.94 -5.87
N ALA A 123 37.02 4.16 -5.50
CA ALA A 123 36.11 3.14 -5.01
C ALA A 123 35.63 2.21 -6.14
N LEU A 124 35.26 2.80 -7.28
CA LEU A 124 34.90 2.08 -8.51
C LEU A 124 36.11 1.33 -9.08
N ASP A 125 37.26 1.98 -9.10
CA ASP A 125 38.55 1.42 -9.51
C ASP A 125 38.94 0.27 -8.59
N ASN A 126 38.84 0.43 -7.26
CA ASN A 126 39.09 -0.66 -6.32
C ASN A 126 38.12 -1.83 -6.49
N TYR A 127 36.85 -1.60 -6.85
CA TYR A 127 35.86 -2.67 -7.05
C TYR A 127 36.13 -3.46 -8.34
N THR A 128 36.23 -2.75 -9.46
CA THR A 128 36.58 -3.33 -10.76
C THR A 128 37.98 -3.97 -10.73
N LYS A 129 38.89 -3.47 -9.89
CA LYS A 129 40.22 -4.04 -9.63
C LYS A 129 40.32 -4.98 -8.44
N ILE A 130 39.23 -5.37 -7.75
CA ILE A 130 39.34 -6.36 -6.67
C ILE A 130 40.08 -7.56 -7.28
N ARG A 131 41.22 -7.89 -6.68
CA ARG A 131 42.17 -8.93 -7.12
C ARG A 131 41.50 -10.30 -7.35
N ARG A 132 40.22 -10.45 -7.02
CA ARG A 132 39.35 -11.61 -7.24
C ARG A 132 38.66 -11.60 -8.60
N VAL A 133 38.00 -10.54 -9.07
CA VAL A 133 37.25 -10.54 -10.34
C VAL A 133 38.21 -10.69 -11.52
N HIS A 134 39.23 -9.84 -11.60
CA HIS A 134 40.30 -9.98 -12.60
C HIS A 134 41.04 -11.31 -12.48
N LYS A 135 41.24 -11.84 -11.26
CA LYS A 135 41.86 -13.17 -11.08
C LYS A 135 40.96 -14.29 -11.57
N LEU A 136 39.66 -14.24 -11.32
CA LEU A 136 38.72 -15.27 -11.77
C LEU A 136 38.59 -15.25 -13.30
N ILE A 137 38.42 -14.07 -13.91
CA ILE A 137 38.43 -13.92 -15.37
C ILE A 137 39.72 -14.51 -15.95
N LYS A 138 40.87 -14.10 -15.41
CA LYS A 138 42.17 -14.60 -15.86
C LYS A 138 42.34 -16.11 -15.63
N GLU A 139 41.94 -16.62 -14.47
CA GLU A 139 42.04 -18.04 -14.12
C GLU A 139 41.21 -18.91 -15.06
N TYR A 140 39.99 -18.49 -15.41
CA TYR A 140 39.18 -19.19 -16.40
C TYR A 140 39.73 -19.03 -17.83
N GLN A 141 40.31 -17.87 -18.19
CA GLN A 141 40.99 -17.67 -19.46
C GLN A 141 42.22 -18.59 -19.59
N ASP A 142 43.07 -18.65 -18.56
CA ASP A 142 44.23 -19.53 -18.51
C ASP A 142 43.80 -21.02 -18.64
N HIS A 143 42.66 -21.40 -18.05
CA HIS A 143 42.09 -22.73 -18.25
C HIS A 143 41.61 -23.00 -19.69
N LEU A 144 41.15 -21.98 -20.42
CA LEU A 144 40.79 -22.11 -21.83
C LEU A 144 42.01 -22.27 -22.75
N GLU A 145 43.23 -21.99 -22.30
CA GLU A 145 44.45 -22.19 -23.09
C GLU A 145 45.02 -23.61 -23.00
N LEU A 146 44.59 -24.39 -22.00
CA LEU A 146 45.00 -25.79 -21.84
C LEU A 146 44.49 -26.64 -23.01
N SER A 147 45.23 -27.71 -23.36
CA SER A 147 44.76 -28.71 -24.33
C SER A 147 43.58 -29.51 -23.78
N ASP A 148 42.81 -30.16 -24.66
CA ASP A 148 41.62 -30.91 -24.24
C ASP A 148 41.96 -32.03 -23.24
N ALA A 149 43.08 -32.74 -23.43
CA ALA A 149 43.56 -33.77 -22.51
C ALA A 149 43.95 -33.20 -21.13
N GLU A 150 44.55 -32.00 -21.09
CA GLU A 150 44.92 -31.33 -19.84
C GLU A 150 43.69 -30.80 -19.10
N LEU A 151 42.69 -30.26 -19.81
CA LEU A 151 41.42 -29.82 -19.24
C LEU A 151 40.65 -30.98 -18.62
N GLU A 152 40.47 -32.06 -19.37
CA GLU A 152 39.76 -33.25 -18.90
C GLU A 152 40.47 -33.88 -17.71
N SER A 153 41.81 -33.96 -17.73
CA SER A 153 42.57 -34.46 -16.59
C SER A 153 42.49 -33.54 -15.36
N LYS A 154 42.54 -32.22 -15.54
CA LYS A 154 42.53 -31.24 -14.44
C LYS A 154 41.18 -31.20 -13.73
N PHE A 155 40.08 -31.44 -14.45
CA PHE A 155 38.71 -31.38 -13.92
C PHE A 155 38.01 -32.74 -13.83
N ALA A 156 38.73 -33.85 -14.00
CA ALA A 156 38.20 -35.22 -13.94
C ALA A 156 37.40 -35.53 -12.65
N SER A 157 37.74 -34.89 -11.53
CA SER A 157 37.05 -35.06 -10.25
C SER A 157 35.66 -34.41 -10.18
N SER A 158 35.32 -33.55 -11.13
CA SER A 158 34.09 -32.75 -11.14
C SER A 158 32.94 -33.41 -11.92
N GLY A 159 33.12 -34.66 -12.36
CA GLY A 159 32.20 -35.41 -13.24
C GLY A 159 32.66 -35.41 -14.70
N GLU A 160 32.47 -36.53 -15.41
CA GLU A 160 32.91 -36.70 -16.81
C GLU A 160 32.20 -35.71 -17.75
N GLU A 161 32.82 -34.56 -17.95
CA GLU A 161 32.46 -33.61 -19.00
C GLU A 161 33.56 -33.59 -20.06
N SER A 162 33.18 -33.67 -21.34
CA SER A 162 34.14 -33.47 -22.44
C SER A 162 34.77 -32.08 -22.34
N ALA A 163 36.01 -31.94 -22.82
CA ALA A 163 36.72 -30.65 -22.86
C ALA A 163 35.85 -29.54 -23.47
N GLN A 164 35.02 -29.85 -24.46
CA GLN A 164 34.07 -28.92 -25.07
C GLN A 164 33.07 -28.34 -24.04
N LYS A 165 32.43 -29.17 -23.22
CA LYS A 165 31.46 -28.70 -22.21
C LYS A 165 32.13 -27.86 -21.13
N ILE A 166 33.34 -28.24 -20.73
CA ILE A 166 34.15 -27.49 -19.76
C ILE A 166 34.46 -26.10 -20.32
N ARG A 167 34.87 -26.01 -21.59
CA ARG A 167 35.14 -24.73 -22.28
C ARG A 167 33.90 -23.85 -22.41
N GLU A 168 32.75 -24.42 -22.78
CA GLU A 168 31.48 -23.69 -22.87
C GLU A 168 31.07 -23.12 -21.51
N ARG A 169 31.23 -23.89 -20.42
CA ARG A 169 30.97 -23.41 -19.05
C ARG A 169 31.93 -22.29 -18.63
N PHE A 170 33.23 -22.42 -18.90
CA PHE A 170 34.20 -21.37 -18.56
C PHE A 170 33.98 -20.09 -19.36
N LYS A 171 33.60 -20.19 -20.64
CA LYS A 171 33.17 -19.02 -21.43
C LYS A 171 31.96 -18.35 -20.78
N LYS A 172 30.94 -19.11 -20.40
CA LYS A 172 29.77 -18.57 -19.68
C LYS A 172 30.16 -17.86 -18.38
N TYR A 173 31.09 -18.41 -17.60
CA TYR A 173 31.57 -17.74 -16.38
C TYR A 173 32.36 -16.47 -16.69
N ILE A 174 33.24 -16.50 -17.69
CA ILE A 174 33.96 -15.29 -18.13
C ILE A 174 32.96 -14.22 -18.55
N ASP A 175 31.94 -14.57 -19.35
CA ASP A 175 30.91 -13.62 -19.79
C ASP A 175 30.12 -13.03 -18.60
N ILE A 176 29.81 -13.83 -17.58
CA ILE A 176 29.17 -13.35 -16.34
C ILE A 176 30.09 -12.36 -15.60
N TRP A 177 31.35 -12.72 -15.34
CA TRP A 177 32.27 -11.86 -14.58
C TRP A 177 32.70 -10.60 -15.35
N VAL A 178 32.80 -10.70 -16.68
CA VAL A 178 33.01 -9.54 -17.57
C VAL A 178 31.76 -8.65 -17.57
N GLY A 179 30.57 -9.26 -17.66
CA GLY A 179 29.30 -8.55 -17.53
C GLY A 179 29.16 -7.82 -16.20
N GLU A 180 29.48 -8.46 -15.08
CA GLU A 180 29.49 -7.82 -13.76
C GLU A 180 30.47 -6.64 -13.72
N ARG A 181 31.70 -6.81 -14.23
CA ARG A 181 32.71 -5.73 -14.29
C ARG A 181 32.23 -4.55 -15.13
N ASP A 182 31.69 -4.81 -16.32
CA ASP A 182 31.36 -3.79 -17.32
C ASP A 182 30.01 -3.12 -17.04
N ASN A 183 29.08 -3.81 -16.38
CA ASN A 183 27.75 -3.31 -16.03
C ASN A 183 27.61 -2.91 -14.55
N THR A 184 28.71 -2.79 -13.80
CA THR A 184 28.64 -2.29 -12.42
C THR A 184 28.20 -0.82 -12.44
N LYS A 185 27.05 -0.53 -11.80
CA LYS A 185 26.54 0.83 -11.64
C LYS A 185 26.76 1.29 -10.21
N ILE A 186 27.18 2.55 -10.04
CA ILE A 186 27.21 3.18 -8.72
C ILE A 186 25.79 3.64 -8.37
N THR A 187 25.28 3.18 -7.24
CA THR A 187 24.11 3.76 -6.59
C THR A 187 24.59 4.55 -5.39
N PHE A 188 23.98 5.69 -5.08
CA PHE A 188 24.33 6.42 -3.86
C PHE A 188 23.41 5.99 -2.74
N ALA A 189 23.97 5.65 -1.59
CA ALA A 189 23.22 5.42 -0.36
C ALA A 189 23.71 6.45 0.66
N GLY A 190 22.84 7.23 1.28
CA GLY A 190 23.26 8.32 2.16
C GLY A 190 22.61 9.62 1.77
N TYR A 191 22.19 10.35 2.80
CA TYR A 191 21.23 11.43 2.68
C TYR A 191 21.76 12.63 3.47
N PRO A 192 21.64 13.87 2.96
CA PRO A 192 21.97 15.06 3.73
C PRO A 192 21.19 15.08 5.05
N LEU A 193 21.93 15.21 6.14
CA LEU A 193 21.41 15.46 7.47
C LEU A 193 21.55 16.95 7.76
N ILE A 194 20.43 17.61 8.00
CA ILE A 194 20.35 19.05 8.12
C ILE A 194 19.91 19.37 9.54
N TYR A 195 20.73 20.18 10.20
CA TYR A 195 20.46 20.74 11.51
C TYR A 195 19.89 22.15 11.37
N PRO A 196 19.31 22.72 12.44
CA PRO A 196 18.78 24.07 12.43
C PRO A 196 19.83 25.11 12.07
N ASP A 197 19.40 26.16 11.37
CA ASP A 197 20.22 27.30 10.95
C ASP A 197 20.67 28.22 12.12
N ASN A 198 20.55 27.77 13.38
CA ASN A 198 20.93 28.48 14.61
C ASN A 198 20.43 29.93 14.71
N GLY A 199 19.19 30.18 14.23
CA GLY A 199 18.54 31.49 14.26
C GLY A 199 19.03 32.50 13.21
N THR A 200 19.87 32.08 12.25
CA THR A 200 20.33 32.95 11.15
C THR A 200 19.24 33.26 10.12
N LYS A 201 18.21 32.41 10.05
CA LYS A 201 17.03 32.60 9.19
C LYS A 201 15.76 32.74 10.04
N LYS A 202 14.76 33.38 9.44
CA LYS A 202 13.40 33.48 10.00
C LYS A 202 12.45 32.64 9.16
N LEU A 203 11.39 32.14 9.81
CA LEU A 203 10.29 31.48 9.14
C LEU A 203 9.62 32.46 8.18
N LYS A 204 9.50 32.07 6.91
CA LYS A 204 8.70 32.81 5.93
C LYS A 204 7.27 32.29 5.97
N THR A 205 6.34 33.11 6.42
CA THR A 205 4.92 32.75 6.45
C THR A 205 4.25 33.05 5.11
N SER A 206 3.27 32.22 4.75
CA SER A 206 2.45 32.41 3.56
C SER A 206 1.35 33.42 3.81
N THR A 207 1.00 34.20 2.78
CA THR A 207 -0.11 35.17 2.84
C THR A 207 -1.48 34.53 2.64
N LEU A 208 -1.53 33.41 1.92
CA LEU A 208 -2.73 32.62 1.70
C LEU A 208 -2.57 31.29 2.41
N ILE A 209 -3.47 31.02 3.36
CA ILE A 209 -3.58 29.73 4.04
C ILE A 209 -4.92 29.10 3.66
N LYS A 210 -4.89 27.82 3.32
CA LYS A 210 -6.10 27.03 3.08
C LYS A 210 -6.11 25.83 4.01
N ASP A 211 -7.09 25.77 4.90
CA ASP A 211 -7.27 24.63 5.80
C ASP A 211 -7.57 23.36 5.00
N VAL A 212 -6.81 22.30 5.28
CA VAL A 212 -6.98 20.96 4.72
C VAL A 212 -7.77 20.09 5.70
N GLY A 213 -7.43 20.14 6.99
CA GLY A 213 -8.16 19.38 8.00
C GLY A 213 -7.82 19.78 9.43
N TYR A 214 -8.79 19.53 10.31
CA TYR A 214 -8.64 19.56 11.76
C TYR A 214 -9.35 18.34 12.33
N TRP A 215 -8.66 17.55 13.13
CA TRP A 215 -9.17 16.35 13.76
C TRP A 215 -8.94 16.45 15.27
N ASP A 216 -10.00 16.48 16.05
CA ASP A 216 -10.00 16.61 17.53
C ASP A 216 -10.44 15.32 18.25
N PHE A 217 -10.61 14.24 17.47
CA PHE A 217 -11.03 12.92 17.95
C PHE A 217 -12.20 12.94 18.95
N SER A 218 -13.15 13.86 18.81
CA SER A 218 -14.34 13.93 19.67
C SER A 218 -15.38 12.83 19.37
N GLU A 219 -15.65 12.54 18.09
CA GLU A 219 -16.77 11.66 17.68
C GLU A 219 -16.40 10.49 16.76
N THR A 220 -15.19 10.46 16.18
CA THR A 220 -14.46 9.32 15.57
C THR A 220 -13.44 9.78 14.52
N GLY A 221 -12.51 10.68 14.85
CA GLY A 221 -11.50 11.18 13.88
C GLY A 221 -12.15 11.91 12.69
N VAL A 222 -13.29 12.54 12.95
CA VAL A 222 -14.03 13.37 11.99
C VAL A 222 -13.21 14.63 11.72
N ASN A 223 -13.23 15.07 10.48
CA ASN A 223 -12.64 16.34 10.09
C ASN A 223 -13.62 17.49 10.33
N SER A 224 -13.20 18.46 11.15
CA SER A 224 -13.99 19.65 11.46
C SER A 224 -13.90 20.74 10.39
N VAL A 225 -13.02 20.58 9.40
CA VAL A 225 -12.95 21.45 8.22
C VAL A 225 -13.93 20.94 7.16
N GLU A 226 -14.81 21.82 6.68
CA GLU A 226 -15.77 21.52 5.62
C GLU A 226 -15.08 20.96 4.36
N GLY A 227 -15.59 19.83 3.86
CA GLY A 227 -15.04 19.13 2.69
C GLY A 227 -13.78 18.29 2.96
N GLY A 228 -13.25 18.30 4.19
CA GLY A 228 -12.10 17.50 4.57
C GLY A 228 -12.39 16.00 4.70
N TYR A 229 -11.37 15.16 4.55
CA TYR A 229 -11.48 13.70 4.78
C TYR A 229 -11.30 13.36 6.26
N ASP A 230 -12.03 12.36 6.74
CA ASP A 230 -11.84 11.78 8.06
C ASP A 230 -10.73 10.72 8.06
N TRP A 231 -10.29 10.38 9.26
CA TRP A 231 -9.50 9.19 9.48
C TRP A 231 -10.28 7.92 9.16
N SER A 232 -9.64 7.05 8.41
CA SER A 232 -10.04 5.64 8.24
C SER A 232 -9.11 4.78 9.08
N PHE A 233 -9.67 4.04 10.04
CA PHE A 233 -8.91 3.09 10.85
C PHE A 233 -9.19 1.65 10.43
N HIS A 234 -8.14 0.84 10.47
CA HIS A 234 -8.18 -0.60 10.25
C HIS A 234 -7.16 -1.27 11.16
N SER A 235 -7.46 -2.48 11.63
CA SER A 235 -6.51 -3.31 12.36
C SER A 235 -6.36 -4.66 11.70
N SER A 236 -5.11 -5.09 11.50
CA SER A 236 -4.80 -6.46 11.08
C SER A 236 -4.76 -7.44 12.25
N VAL A 237 -4.96 -6.97 13.49
CA VAL A 237 -4.87 -7.77 14.71
C VAL A 237 -6.25 -7.84 15.35
N LYS A 238 -6.69 -9.08 15.62
CA LYS A 238 -7.98 -9.34 16.24
C LYS A 238 -8.08 -8.68 17.62
N ASP A 239 -9.24 -8.07 17.89
CA ASP A 239 -9.57 -7.41 19.16
C ASP A 239 -8.64 -6.26 19.58
N VAL A 240 -7.78 -5.79 18.66
CA VAL A 240 -6.91 -4.62 18.84
C VAL A 240 -7.34 -3.55 17.85
N ASP A 241 -7.53 -2.32 18.32
CA ASP A 241 -8.03 -1.22 17.50
C ASP A 241 -7.52 0.14 17.98
N ALA A 242 -7.66 1.16 17.15
CA ALA A 242 -7.62 2.54 17.62
C ALA A 242 -8.88 2.81 18.46
N TYR A 243 -8.72 3.45 19.62
CA TYR A 243 -9.83 3.82 20.47
C TYR A 243 -9.91 5.32 20.59
N ILE A 244 -11.11 5.84 20.40
CA ILE A 244 -11.38 7.26 20.57
C ILE A 244 -12.23 7.42 21.82
N HIS A 245 -11.69 8.10 22.82
CA HIS A 245 -12.39 8.37 24.08
C HIS A 245 -11.96 9.71 24.67
N ASP A 246 -12.92 10.45 25.22
CA ASP A 246 -12.66 11.73 25.90
C ASP A 246 -11.89 12.76 25.03
N GLY A 247 -12.10 12.76 23.71
CA GLY A 247 -11.37 13.64 22.76
C GLY A 247 -9.98 13.16 22.38
N ILE A 248 -9.57 11.96 22.81
CA ILE A 248 -8.24 11.41 22.57
C ILE A 248 -8.33 10.18 21.68
N LEU A 249 -7.48 10.12 20.66
CA LEU A 249 -7.19 8.90 19.90
C LEU A 249 -6.04 8.14 20.59
N ASP A 250 -6.33 6.97 21.11
CA ASP A 250 -5.37 6.01 21.66
C ASP A 250 -5.04 4.94 20.62
N VAL A 251 -3.76 4.84 20.25
CA VAL A 251 -3.23 3.83 19.34
C VAL A 251 -2.39 2.81 20.13
N PRO A 252 -2.87 1.58 20.27
CA PRO A 252 -2.23 0.59 21.13
C PRO A 252 -0.88 0.13 20.57
N TYR A 253 0.03 -0.20 21.48
CA TYR A 253 1.31 -0.80 21.14
C TYR A 253 1.13 -2.24 20.68
N LEU A 254 1.77 -2.59 19.55
CA LEU A 254 1.82 -3.96 19.05
C LEU A 254 3.27 -4.46 18.95
N PRO A 255 3.60 -5.62 19.54
CA PRO A 255 4.91 -6.23 19.42
C PRO A 255 5.32 -6.55 17.97
N ALA A 256 6.62 -6.63 17.74
CA ALA A 256 7.16 -7.05 16.46
C ALA A 256 6.71 -8.48 16.11
N GLY A 257 6.27 -8.69 14.86
CA GLY A 257 5.79 -9.97 14.36
C GLY A 257 4.27 -10.14 14.36
N GLU A 258 3.49 -9.24 14.97
CA GLU A 258 2.03 -9.32 15.04
C GLU A 258 1.31 -8.61 13.87
N GLY A 259 1.87 -8.67 12.66
CA GLY A 259 1.28 -8.04 11.46
C GLY A 259 1.52 -6.53 11.36
N TRP A 260 0.67 -5.81 10.60
CA TRP A 260 0.77 -4.36 10.37
C TRP A 260 0.04 -3.51 11.42
N GLY A 261 -0.68 -4.17 12.34
CA GLY A 261 -1.32 -3.55 13.49
C GLY A 261 -2.48 -2.64 13.14
N VAL A 262 -2.75 -1.68 14.02
CA VAL A 262 -3.67 -0.56 13.76
C VAL A 262 -3.02 0.40 12.78
N THR A 263 -3.70 0.65 11.67
CA THR A 263 -3.37 1.65 10.66
C THR A 263 -4.49 2.68 10.59
N GLY A 264 -4.14 3.95 10.72
CA GLY A 264 -5.00 5.08 10.40
C GLY A 264 -4.53 5.73 9.10
N SER A 265 -5.44 6.18 8.25
CA SER A 265 -5.08 7.04 7.12
C SER A 265 -6.14 8.08 6.77
N VAL A 266 -5.68 9.20 6.22
CA VAL A 266 -6.47 10.27 5.62
C VAL A 266 -6.01 10.40 4.16
N ASN A 267 -6.97 10.32 3.24
CA ASN A 267 -6.71 10.61 1.83
C ASN A 267 -6.60 12.14 1.66
N LEU A 268 -5.51 12.62 1.05
CA LEU A 268 -5.25 14.05 0.85
C LEU A 268 -5.14 14.41 -0.65
N MET A 269 -5.59 13.52 -1.54
CA MET A 269 -5.61 13.75 -2.98
C MET A 269 -6.66 14.80 -3.38
N PRO A 270 -6.47 15.53 -4.51
CA PRO A 270 -7.47 16.46 -5.02
C PRO A 270 -8.81 15.79 -5.32
N ARG A 271 -9.90 16.53 -5.07
CA ARG A 271 -11.28 16.14 -5.41
C ARG A 271 -11.79 17.01 -6.56
N GLN A 272 -12.83 16.52 -7.24
CA GLN A 272 -13.42 17.22 -8.38
C GLN A 272 -14.24 18.45 -7.97
N THR A 273 -14.85 18.47 -6.78
CA THR A 273 -15.83 19.50 -6.37
C THR A 273 -15.27 20.51 -5.35
N ILE A 274 -14.67 20.04 -4.25
CA ILE A 274 -13.94 20.90 -3.31
C ILE A 274 -12.50 20.42 -3.20
N ASP A 275 -11.56 21.23 -3.66
CA ASP A 275 -10.15 20.96 -3.49
C ASP A 275 -9.67 21.34 -2.07
N LYS A 276 -9.74 20.35 -1.16
CA LYS A 276 -9.08 20.33 0.15
C LYS A 276 -7.84 19.44 0.15
N SER A 277 -7.20 19.24 -1.01
CA SER A 277 -5.98 18.43 -1.07
C SER A 277 -4.80 19.10 -0.37
N LEU A 278 -3.83 18.28 -0.02
CA LEU A 278 -2.54 18.79 0.46
C LEU A 278 -1.70 19.25 -0.74
N ASP A 279 -1.33 20.53 -0.74
CA ASP A 279 -0.29 21.08 -1.60
C ASP A 279 1.08 20.76 -1.00
N ARG A 280 1.78 19.82 -1.64
CA ARG A 280 3.10 19.38 -1.20
C ARG A 280 4.21 20.42 -1.41
N GLN A 281 3.95 21.54 -2.10
CA GLN A 281 4.95 22.61 -2.27
C GLN A 281 5.12 23.43 -1.00
N ALA A 282 4.03 23.71 -0.30
CA ALA A 282 4.06 24.47 0.94
C ALA A 282 2.90 24.09 1.86
N PHE A 283 3.19 23.60 3.06
CA PHE A 283 2.16 23.24 4.04
C PHE A 283 2.66 23.33 5.48
N THR A 284 1.71 23.36 6.40
CA THR A 284 1.90 23.31 7.86
C THR A 284 1.11 22.13 8.42
N LEU A 285 1.80 21.22 9.10
CA LEU A 285 1.24 20.13 9.89
C LEU A 285 1.50 20.45 11.37
N ALA A 286 0.46 20.54 12.18
CA ALA A 286 0.55 20.75 13.62
C ALA A 286 -0.23 19.66 14.35
N PHE A 287 0.27 19.20 15.49
CA PHE A 287 -0.39 18.16 16.25
C PHE A 287 0.02 18.17 17.72
N SER A 288 -0.86 17.63 18.56
CA SER A 288 -0.61 17.34 19.97
C SER A 288 -0.55 15.83 20.18
N VAL A 289 0.57 15.35 20.71
CA VAL A 289 0.89 13.93 20.83
C VAL A 289 1.51 13.58 22.18
N LEU A 290 1.15 12.40 22.69
CA LEU A 290 1.79 11.74 23.82
C LEU A 290 2.31 10.37 23.35
N PRO A 291 3.61 10.24 23.05
CA PRO A 291 4.20 8.97 22.61
C PRO A 291 4.29 7.95 23.76
N GLU A 292 3.27 7.11 23.93
CA GLU A 292 3.24 6.11 25.00
C GLU A 292 3.95 4.81 24.57
N LYS A 293 5.09 4.52 25.21
CA LYS A 293 5.86 3.24 25.21
C LYS A 293 7.12 3.12 24.32
N LEU A 294 7.90 2.12 24.75
CA LEU A 294 9.20 1.66 24.27
C LEU A 294 9.00 0.43 23.37
N ARG A 295 9.76 0.33 22.29
CA ARG A 295 10.15 -0.98 21.75
C ARG A 295 11.42 -1.44 22.48
N GLU A 296 11.58 -2.75 22.67
CA GLU A 296 12.87 -3.30 23.08
C GLU A 296 13.92 -3.08 21.97
N ALA A 297 15.15 -2.72 22.38
CA ALA A 297 16.29 -2.46 21.51
C ALA A 297 16.46 -3.54 20.41
N PRO A 298 16.93 -3.18 19.20
CA PRO A 298 17.81 -2.03 18.91
C PRO A 298 17.15 -0.80 18.26
N ASN A 299 15.85 -0.82 17.94
CA ASN A 299 15.19 0.23 17.15
C ASN A 299 14.26 1.08 18.02
N ASN A 300 14.77 2.21 18.52
CA ASN A 300 14.07 3.11 19.45
C ASN A 300 13.35 4.29 18.77
N GLU A 301 13.26 4.31 17.43
CA GLU A 301 12.51 5.33 16.69
C GLU A 301 11.00 5.17 16.89
N ARG A 302 10.27 6.29 16.89
CA ARG A 302 8.80 6.35 17.00
C ARG A 302 8.23 7.25 15.90
N ILE A 303 7.71 6.67 14.83
CA ILE A 303 6.95 7.39 13.81
C ILE A 303 5.71 7.96 14.48
N LEU A 304 5.53 9.26 14.32
CA LEU A 304 4.33 9.98 14.71
C LEU A 304 3.36 9.99 13.52
N PHE A 305 3.87 10.37 12.34
CA PHE A 305 3.11 10.39 11.10
C PHE A 305 3.98 9.93 9.93
N GLY A 306 3.39 9.15 9.03
CA GLY A 306 3.95 8.84 7.72
C GLY A 306 3.05 9.39 6.62
N LEU A 307 3.63 9.94 5.56
CA LEU A 307 2.90 10.42 4.39
C LEU A 307 3.37 9.69 3.13
N GLY A 308 2.39 9.31 2.32
CA GLY A 308 2.53 8.39 1.20
C GLY A 308 2.36 6.92 1.61
N ASN A 309 1.82 6.11 0.71
CA ASN A 309 1.81 4.66 0.87
C ASN A 309 3.26 4.18 1.04
N TRP A 310 3.47 3.30 2.01
CA TRP A 310 4.81 2.83 2.38
C TRP A 310 5.77 3.94 2.86
N TYR A 311 5.25 5.02 3.47
CA TYR A 311 6.06 6.01 4.19
C TYR A 311 7.00 6.83 3.31
N ARG A 312 6.66 7.00 2.02
CA ARG A 312 7.64 7.28 0.97
C ARG A 312 8.14 8.72 0.86
N TRP A 313 7.41 9.74 1.31
CA TRP A 313 7.90 11.11 1.12
C TRP A 313 8.03 11.95 2.34
N LEU A 314 7.26 11.71 3.40
CA LEU A 314 7.53 12.37 4.67
C LEU A 314 7.28 11.39 5.79
N ASN A 315 8.28 11.21 6.66
CA ASN A 315 8.08 10.63 7.98
C ASN A 315 8.48 11.64 9.02
N ILE A 316 7.64 11.81 10.02
CA ILE A 316 7.96 12.58 11.22
C ILE A 316 8.03 11.57 12.35
N TYR A 317 9.15 11.53 13.06
CA TYR A 317 9.38 10.62 14.17
C TYR A 317 10.18 11.27 15.29
N VAL A 318 10.08 10.65 16.46
CA VAL A 318 11.00 10.89 17.57
C VAL A 318 12.13 9.86 17.43
N ASN A 319 13.36 10.33 17.27
CA ASN A 319 14.51 9.46 17.08
C ASN A 319 14.99 8.82 18.40
N GLY A 320 16.03 7.98 18.32
CA GLY A 320 16.57 7.28 19.50
C GLY A 320 17.13 8.21 20.59
N GLU A 321 17.52 9.44 20.27
CA GLU A 321 17.96 10.45 21.24
C GLU A 321 16.81 11.35 21.72
N CYS A 322 15.57 11.06 21.31
CA CYS A 322 14.36 11.81 21.61
C CYS A 322 14.28 13.22 21.02
N HIS A 323 14.91 13.40 19.87
CA HIS A 323 14.76 14.62 19.08
C HIS A 323 13.67 14.44 18.02
N LEU A 324 13.02 15.52 17.60
CA LEU A 324 12.15 15.50 16.43
C LEU A 324 13.01 15.31 15.18
N GLU A 325 12.60 14.37 14.34
CA GLU A 325 13.26 14.11 13.07
C GLU A 325 12.21 14.01 11.95
N ALA A 326 12.54 14.59 10.80
CA ALA A 326 11.74 14.44 9.59
C ALA A 326 12.60 13.89 8.46
N ASN A 327 12.14 12.79 7.87
CA ASN A 327 12.74 12.20 6.68
C ASN A 327 11.90 12.56 5.46
N LEU A 328 12.53 13.26 4.51
CA LEU A 328 11.95 13.66 3.25
C LEU A 328 12.40 12.67 2.15
N ASN A 329 11.50 12.27 1.25
CA ASN A 329 11.77 11.48 0.04
C ASN A 329 12.32 10.04 0.29
N LEU A 330 11.88 9.39 1.36
CA LEU A 330 12.33 8.04 1.70
C LEU A 330 12.11 7.02 0.55
N SER A 331 13.21 6.41 0.07
CA SER A 331 13.14 5.33 -0.92
C SER A 331 12.54 4.05 -0.30
N PRO A 332 11.60 3.37 -0.98
CA PRO A 332 11.22 2.01 -0.61
C PRO A 332 12.43 1.07 -0.62
N TYR A 333 12.36 0.02 0.20
CA TYR A 333 13.33 -1.05 0.14
C TYR A 333 13.33 -1.69 -1.26
N GLY A 334 14.48 -1.68 -1.92
CA GLY A 334 14.63 -2.20 -3.29
C GLY A 334 14.37 -1.18 -4.41
N ASP A 335 14.07 0.08 -4.07
CA ASP A 335 13.98 1.17 -5.04
C ASP A 335 15.32 1.91 -5.16
N TYR A 336 15.97 1.73 -6.31
CA TYR A 336 17.32 2.25 -6.57
C TYR A 336 17.34 3.54 -7.38
N ARG A 337 16.18 4.18 -7.57
CA ARG A 337 16.07 5.43 -8.30
C ARG A 337 16.57 6.61 -7.45
N LEU A 338 16.68 7.76 -8.10
CA LEU A 338 17.27 8.96 -7.52
C LEU A 338 16.28 9.74 -6.65
N HIS A 339 16.08 9.33 -5.40
CA HIS A 339 15.02 9.91 -4.56
C HIS A 339 15.39 11.25 -3.89
N LYS A 340 16.66 11.69 -3.88
CA LYS A 340 17.09 12.95 -3.24
C LYS A 340 16.57 13.10 -1.79
N SER A 341 16.64 12.04 -0.99
CA SER A 341 16.14 12.07 0.40
C SER A 341 16.98 12.97 1.30
N VAL A 342 16.33 13.56 2.30
CA VAL A 342 16.90 14.54 3.23
C VAL A 342 16.38 14.25 4.64
N TYR A 343 17.25 14.33 5.64
CA TYR A 343 16.91 14.14 7.04
C TYR A 343 17.05 15.49 7.74
N LEU A 344 16.01 15.91 8.44
CA LEU A 344 16.00 17.12 9.26
C LEU A 344 15.99 16.68 10.72
N VAL A 345 16.96 17.11 11.52
CA VAL A 345 17.05 16.74 12.94
C VAL A 345 17.01 17.99 13.79
N SER A 346 16.03 18.06 14.68
CA SER A 346 15.90 19.13 15.66
C SER A 346 17.02 19.08 16.70
N ASP A 347 17.46 20.23 17.21
CA ASP A 347 18.36 20.29 18.38
C ASP A 347 17.57 20.25 19.71
N VAL A 348 16.23 20.22 19.65
CA VAL A 348 15.35 20.15 20.82
C VAL A 348 15.08 18.70 21.21
N GLU A 349 15.48 18.35 22.44
CA GLU A 349 15.06 17.11 23.09
C GLU A 349 13.58 17.21 23.53
N ILE A 350 12.78 16.21 23.19
CA ILE A 350 11.35 16.12 23.46
C ILE A 350 11.12 15.33 24.75
N ASP A 351 10.28 15.86 25.64
CA ASP A 351 9.80 15.10 26.79
C ASP A 351 8.64 14.17 26.41
N ILE A 352 9.01 12.97 25.97
CA ILE A 352 8.06 11.94 25.54
C ILE A 352 7.11 11.43 26.64
N LYS A 353 7.33 11.77 27.92
CA LYS A 353 6.45 11.35 29.03
C LYS A 353 5.24 12.26 29.19
N ASN A 354 5.26 13.42 28.55
CA ASN A 354 4.22 14.43 28.64
C ASN A 354 3.63 14.71 27.25
N TRP A 355 2.52 15.44 27.23
CA TRP A 355 1.95 15.92 25.97
C TRP A 355 2.91 16.91 25.32
N ASN A 356 3.13 16.72 24.02
CA ASN A 356 3.96 17.59 23.23
C ASN A 356 3.14 18.14 22.08
N GLU A 357 3.16 19.46 21.93
CA GLU A 357 2.69 20.11 20.72
C GLU A 357 3.88 20.33 19.78
N MET A 358 3.73 19.91 18.53
CA MET A 358 4.77 19.99 17.52
C MET A 358 4.19 20.49 16.21
N HIS A 359 4.90 21.43 15.56
CA HIS A 359 4.56 21.92 14.23
C HIS A 359 5.69 21.60 13.26
N PHE A 360 5.34 21.09 12.09
CA PHE A 360 6.24 20.88 10.97
C PHE A 360 5.74 21.72 9.78
N THR A 361 6.63 22.50 9.18
CA THR A 361 6.32 23.22 7.94
C THR A 361 7.31 22.85 6.85
N ILE A 362 6.84 22.80 5.61
CA ILE A 362 7.71 22.75 4.44
C ILE A 362 7.35 23.89 3.47
N ASP A 363 8.38 24.46 2.84
CA ASP A 363 8.31 25.49 1.80
C ASP A 363 9.38 25.19 0.76
N ILE A 364 9.04 24.32 -0.18
CA ILE A 364 9.94 23.92 -1.27
C ILE A 364 10.33 25.11 -2.16
N PRO A 365 9.42 26.03 -2.54
CA PRO A 365 9.78 27.22 -3.31
C PRO A 365 10.87 28.07 -2.65
N ASN A 366 10.84 28.23 -1.32
CA ASN A 366 11.85 28.98 -0.58
C ASN A 366 13.01 28.11 -0.04
N LYS A 367 13.02 26.81 -0.32
CA LYS A 367 14.01 25.84 0.19
C LYS A 367 14.12 25.89 1.71
N GLN A 368 12.99 25.96 2.39
CA GLN A 368 12.90 26.07 3.84
C GLN A 368 12.00 24.97 4.40
N ALA A 369 12.39 24.43 5.55
CA ALA A 369 11.50 23.69 6.43
C ALA A 369 11.61 24.26 7.85
N SER A 370 10.63 23.97 8.70
CA SER A 370 10.74 24.31 10.11
C SER A 370 10.14 23.23 11.00
N MET A 371 10.69 23.15 12.20
CA MET A 371 10.15 22.35 13.30
C MET A 371 9.93 23.29 14.48
N THR A 372 8.72 23.32 15.02
CA THR A 372 8.45 23.99 16.29
C THR A 372 8.10 22.95 17.33
N VAL A 373 8.75 23.03 18.49
CA VAL A 373 8.44 22.22 19.67
C VAL A 373 8.01 23.15 20.80
N PHE A 374 6.91 22.81 21.46
CA PHE A 374 6.40 23.50 22.64
C PHE A 374 6.82 22.71 23.88
N ASP A 375 7.76 23.27 24.65
CA ASP A 375 8.14 22.72 25.94
C ASP A 375 7.16 23.23 27.02
N GLY A 376 6.41 22.30 27.60
CA GLY A 376 5.39 22.56 28.62
C GLY A 376 5.46 21.52 29.74
N SER A 377 6.49 21.60 30.58
CA SER A 377 6.64 20.69 31.73
C SER A 377 5.78 21.06 32.95
N ASP A 378 5.04 22.17 32.97
CA ASP A 378 4.27 22.55 34.15
C ASP A 378 2.94 23.23 33.86
N ASN A 379 1.95 22.82 34.65
CA ASN A 379 0.56 23.22 34.65
C ASN A 379 0.32 24.68 35.13
N GLN A 380 1.21 25.63 34.76
CA GLN A 380 1.04 27.08 34.85
C GLN A 380 2.28 27.85 34.30
N SER A 381 2.11 28.51 33.15
CA SER A 381 2.68 29.83 32.80
C SER A 381 4.05 30.03 32.10
N SER A 382 4.72 29.01 31.55
CA SER A 382 5.80 29.29 30.56
C SER A 382 5.99 28.18 29.52
N THR A 383 5.28 28.28 28.40
CA THR A 383 5.54 27.48 27.19
C THR A 383 6.80 28.02 26.51
N LYS A 384 7.92 27.32 26.57
CA LYS A 384 9.08 27.70 25.76
C LYS A 384 8.82 27.18 24.34
N ILE A 385 8.53 28.11 23.43
CA ILE A 385 8.33 27.82 22.01
C ILE A 385 9.68 27.92 21.32
N VAL A 386 10.17 26.82 20.75
CA VAL A 386 11.41 26.81 19.96
C VAL A 386 11.05 26.48 18.52
N THR A 387 11.18 27.46 17.62
CA THR A 387 11.04 27.26 16.18
C THR A 387 12.41 27.21 15.53
N GLU A 388 12.77 26.03 15.01
CA GLU A 388 14.00 25.75 14.31
C GLU A 388 13.77 25.79 12.80
N ILE A 389 14.67 26.45 12.08
CA ILE A 389 14.58 26.64 10.63
C ILE A 389 15.67 25.81 9.96
N PHE A 390 15.31 25.09 8.92
CA PHE A 390 16.21 24.26 8.12
C PHE A 390 16.29 24.80 6.70
N THR A 391 17.50 24.87 6.16
CA THR A 391 17.74 25.18 4.75
C THR A 391 17.80 23.88 3.95
N LEU A 392 16.83 23.68 3.05
CA LEU A 392 16.82 22.54 2.14
C LEU A 392 17.86 22.73 1.02
N PRO A 393 18.40 21.63 0.44
CA PRO A 393 19.29 21.73 -0.71
C PRO A 393 18.59 22.40 -1.91
N ASP A 394 19.33 23.20 -2.70
CA ASP A 394 18.77 23.94 -3.83
C ASP A 394 18.05 23.03 -4.85
N ALA A 395 18.60 21.84 -5.10
CA ALA A 395 18.02 20.84 -6.00
C ALA A 395 16.91 19.97 -5.38
N PHE A 396 16.50 20.21 -4.13
CA PHE A 396 15.45 19.43 -3.47
C PHE A 396 14.08 19.62 -4.14
N GLU A 397 13.43 18.51 -4.44
CA GLU A 397 12.07 18.41 -4.96
C GLU A 397 11.49 17.07 -4.52
N TRP A 398 10.16 16.93 -4.48
CA TRP A 398 9.53 15.61 -4.26
C TRP A 398 9.72 14.70 -5.48
N SER A 399 10.11 13.44 -5.28
CA SER A 399 10.60 12.56 -6.36
C SER A 399 9.53 11.81 -7.19
N PHE A 400 8.25 12.18 -7.09
CA PHE A 400 7.13 11.36 -7.63
C PHE A 400 6.88 11.47 -9.13
N THR A 401 7.47 12.44 -9.83
CA THR A 401 7.20 12.66 -11.26
C THR A 401 7.56 11.43 -12.09
N SER A 402 8.66 10.75 -11.76
CA SER A 402 9.05 9.51 -12.44
C SER A 402 8.06 8.38 -12.17
N ASP A 403 7.60 8.22 -10.91
CA ASP A 403 6.58 7.23 -10.54
C ASP A 403 5.29 7.42 -11.33
N TRP A 404 4.82 8.66 -11.35
CA TRP A 404 3.61 9.05 -12.06
C TRP A 404 3.71 8.74 -13.57
N GLN A 405 4.84 9.07 -14.19
CA GLN A 405 5.03 8.94 -15.64
C GLN A 405 5.33 7.50 -16.11
N THR A 406 5.83 6.63 -15.23
CA THR A 406 6.29 5.28 -15.62
C THR A 406 5.42 4.15 -15.07
N SER A 407 4.62 4.40 -14.04
CA SER A 407 3.76 3.39 -13.43
C SER A 407 2.42 3.28 -14.15
N SER A 408 2.08 2.08 -14.62
CA SER A 408 0.74 1.78 -15.15
C SER A 408 -0.37 1.95 -14.11
N TYR A 409 -0.03 1.92 -12.81
CA TYR A 409 -0.98 2.15 -11.72
C TYR A 409 -1.38 3.64 -11.61
N TRP A 410 -0.47 4.55 -11.96
CA TRP A 410 -0.69 6.00 -11.86
C TRP A 410 -0.86 6.69 -13.22
N GLY A 411 -0.66 5.97 -14.33
CA GLY A 411 -0.62 6.53 -15.68
C GLY A 411 -1.92 7.19 -16.16
N ASN A 412 -3.04 6.98 -15.45
CA ASN A 412 -4.32 7.62 -15.72
C ASN A 412 -4.61 8.85 -14.84
N LEU A 413 -3.73 9.21 -13.90
CA LEU A 413 -3.92 10.37 -13.03
C LEU A 413 -3.52 11.67 -13.74
N ASP A 414 -4.27 12.74 -13.49
CA ASP A 414 -4.11 14.03 -14.16
C ASP A 414 -2.75 14.70 -13.88
N ASN A 415 -2.24 14.57 -12.64
CA ASN A 415 -0.96 15.13 -12.23
C ASN A 415 -0.38 14.43 -11.00
N VAL A 416 0.88 14.76 -10.69
CA VAL A 416 1.64 14.17 -9.58
C VAL A 416 0.99 14.37 -8.19
N SER A 417 0.14 15.37 -7.97
CA SER A 417 -0.53 15.62 -6.68
C SER A 417 -1.57 14.57 -6.30
N TYR A 418 -2.02 13.76 -7.26
CA TYR A 418 -2.83 12.56 -7.01
C TYR A 418 -1.98 11.33 -6.66
N VAL A 419 -0.66 11.40 -6.85
CA VAL A 419 0.23 10.28 -6.55
C VAL A 419 0.65 10.33 -5.10
N ASP A 420 0.22 9.31 -4.37
CA ASP A 420 0.68 9.00 -3.02
C ASP A 420 0.46 10.12 -1.98
N ASN A 421 -0.64 10.87 -2.13
CA ASN A 421 -0.97 12.00 -1.26
C ASN A 421 -1.90 11.54 -0.12
N ASN A 422 -1.33 10.97 0.93
CA ASN A 422 -2.05 10.55 2.13
C ASN A 422 -1.25 10.90 3.40
N LEU A 423 -1.96 10.99 4.52
CA LEU A 423 -1.40 11.10 5.86
C LEU A 423 -1.79 9.83 6.63
N GLY A 424 -0.86 9.21 7.34
CA GLY A 424 -1.10 7.94 8.00
C GLY A 424 -0.38 7.78 9.34
N ILE A 425 -0.91 6.87 10.15
CA ILE A 425 -0.40 6.42 11.44
C ILE A 425 -0.39 4.89 11.41
N TYR A 426 0.68 4.27 11.92
CA TYR A 426 0.89 2.83 11.77
C TYR A 426 1.52 2.22 13.02
N SER A 427 0.86 1.27 13.67
CA SER A 427 1.29 0.69 14.96
C SER A 427 1.99 -0.68 14.89
N GLY A 428 2.00 -1.34 13.72
CA GLY A 428 2.52 -2.71 13.59
C GLY A 428 4.02 -2.89 13.38
N SER A 429 4.42 -4.10 12.99
CA SER A 429 5.76 -4.68 13.16
C SER A 429 6.96 -4.07 12.38
N GLY A 430 6.80 -2.92 11.74
CA GLY A 430 7.89 -2.18 11.09
C GLY A 430 8.87 -1.55 12.07
N SER A 431 10.04 -1.08 11.60
CA SER A 431 10.91 -0.19 12.38
C SER A 431 10.22 1.17 12.51
N GLY A 432 9.82 1.54 13.73
CA GLY A 432 9.29 2.87 14.02
C GLY A 432 7.78 3.00 14.21
N SER A 433 6.99 1.95 14.49
CA SER A 433 5.54 2.13 14.65
C SER A 433 5.10 3.19 15.68
N PHE A 434 4.02 3.90 15.37
CA PHE A 434 3.32 4.77 16.31
C PHE A 434 2.59 3.94 17.36
N SER A 435 2.89 4.22 18.63
CA SER A 435 2.02 3.88 19.75
C SER A 435 1.99 5.07 20.69
N GLY A 436 0.79 5.44 21.11
CA GLY A 436 0.59 6.63 21.89
C GLY A 436 -0.77 7.25 21.65
N LYS A 437 -0.90 8.48 22.11
CA LYS A 437 -2.15 9.23 22.10
C LYS A 437 -2.02 10.49 21.27
N LEU A 438 -3.09 10.82 20.56
CA LEU A 438 -3.25 12.07 19.82
C LEU A 438 -4.47 12.80 20.35
N ASP A 439 -4.30 14.09 20.63
CA ASP A 439 -5.37 14.97 21.09
C ASP A 439 -5.97 15.71 19.89
N TRP A 440 -5.13 16.33 19.06
CA TRP A 440 -5.57 16.91 17.81
C TRP A 440 -4.49 16.90 16.74
N VAL A 441 -4.93 16.98 15.49
CA VAL A 441 -4.09 17.13 14.29
C VAL A 441 -4.69 18.24 13.42
N TYR A 442 -3.85 19.14 12.95
CA TYR A 442 -4.21 20.22 12.05
C TYR A 442 -3.29 20.24 10.83
N LEU A 443 -3.87 20.41 9.65
CA LEU A 443 -3.14 20.46 8.39
C LEU A 443 -3.68 21.59 7.52
N ALA A 444 -2.77 22.36 6.93
CA ALA A 444 -3.13 23.43 6.00
C ALA A 444 -2.07 23.65 4.92
N ASN A 445 -2.53 24.08 3.76
CA ASN A 445 -1.67 24.56 2.68
C ASN A 445 -1.20 25.98 3.00
N GLY A 446 0.10 26.20 2.81
CA GLY A 446 0.81 27.40 3.23
C GLY A 446 1.60 27.22 4.53
N VAL A 447 2.57 28.09 4.73
CA VAL A 447 3.49 28.09 5.88
C VAL A 447 2.98 29.04 6.95
N MET A 448 2.84 28.55 8.18
CA MET A 448 2.47 29.34 9.34
C MET A 448 3.46 29.16 10.48
N GLY A 449 3.65 30.22 11.26
CA GLY A 449 4.26 30.09 12.58
C GLY A 449 3.23 29.70 13.65
N PRO A 450 3.69 29.47 14.88
CA PRO A 450 2.85 29.07 16.02
C PRO A 450 1.60 29.91 16.23
N GLU A 451 1.72 31.24 16.18
CA GLU A 451 0.59 32.16 16.37
C GLU A 451 -0.50 31.97 15.30
N GLY A 452 -0.12 31.70 14.06
CA GLY A 452 -1.07 31.51 12.97
C GLY A 452 -1.77 30.14 13.02
N VAL A 453 -1.11 29.13 13.58
CA VAL A 453 -1.75 27.84 13.89
C VAL A 453 -2.78 28.02 15.00
N GLU A 454 -2.41 28.69 16.10
CA GLU A 454 -3.32 28.90 17.23
C GLU A 454 -4.53 29.75 16.83
N GLU A 455 -4.36 30.82 16.03
CA GLU A 455 -5.49 31.63 15.50
C GLU A 455 -6.54 30.79 14.76
N ARG A 456 -6.12 29.68 14.13
CA ARG A 456 -7.01 28.80 13.37
C ARG A 456 -7.55 27.64 14.19
N VAL A 457 -6.75 27.11 15.10
CA VAL A 457 -7.10 25.96 15.92
C VAL A 457 -7.95 26.38 17.13
N GLU A 458 -7.70 27.55 17.75
CA GLU A 458 -8.46 28.02 18.91
C GLU A 458 -9.98 28.10 18.65
N PRO A 459 -10.47 28.68 17.53
CA PRO A 459 -11.90 28.67 17.23
C PRO A 459 -12.46 27.26 17.04
N LEU A 460 -11.66 26.34 16.47
CA LEU A 460 -12.08 24.96 16.21
C LEU A 460 -12.13 24.12 17.49
N ARG A 461 -11.19 24.30 18.42
CA ARG A 461 -11.19 23.67 19.75
C ARG A 461 -12.38 24.11 20.61
N ASN A 462 -12.83 25.36 20.43
CA ASN A 462 -13.93 25.94 21.19
C ASN A 462 -15.29 25.78 20.49
N ALA A 463 -15.32 25.28 19.25
CA ALA A 463 -16.56 24.99 18.55
C ALA A 463 -17.21 23.74 19.18
N ASP A 464 -18.54 23.69 19.17
CA ASP A 464 -19.24 22.43 19.41
C ASP A 464 -18.80 21.41 18.34
N ASN A 465 -18.77 20.12 18.70
CA ASN A 465 -18.43 19.03 17.77
C ASN A 465 -19.09 19.26 16.41
N VAL A 466 -18.32 19.17 15.33
CA VAL A 466 -18.86 19.32 13.97
C VAL A 466 -19.88 18.22 13.73
N THR A 467 -21.15 18.59 13.93
CA THR A 467 -22.27 17.69 13.71
C THR A 467 -22.49 17.65 12.22
N ARG A 468 -22.03 16.60 11.56
CA ARG A 468 -22.36 16.40 10.14
C ARG A 468 -23.86 16.36 9.98
N GLU A 469 -24.36 17.08 8.98
CA GLU A 469 -25.75 16.94 8.58
C GLU A 469 -26.02 15.47 8.30
N LYS A 470 -26.98 14.89 9.03
CA LYS A 470 -27.38 13.51 8.79
C LYS A 470 -27.95 13.42 7.39
N THR A 471 -27.50 12.40 6.65
CA THR A 471 -28.12 12.06 5.37
C THR A 471 -29.62 11.91 5.54
N ASN A 472 -30.37 12.65 4.72
CA ASN A 472 -31.82 12.56 4.74
C ASN A 472 -32.25 11.23 4.12
N ILE A 473 -32.83 10.36 4.94
CA ILE A 473 -33.29 9.03 4.52
C ILE A 473 -34.81 9.00 4.47
N SER A 474 -35.35 8.47 3.38
CA SER A 474 -36.79 8.26 3.20
C SER A 474 -37.07 6.88 2.64
N VAL A 475 -38.26 6.35 2.93
CA VAL A 475 -38.73 5.04 2.44
C VAL A 475 -39.80 5.28 1.37
N GLY A 476 -39.72 4.54 0.27
CA GLY A 476 -40.74 4.56 -0.78
C GLY A 476 -42.08 4.06 -0.25
N SER A 477 -43.20 4.54 -0.78
CA SER A 477 -44.54 4.22 -0.25
C SER A 477 -44.94 2.74 -0.30
N ASP A 478 -44.22 1.92 -1.06
CA ASP A 478 -44.40 0.47 -1.14
C ASP A 478 -43.51 -0.31 -0.16
N GLY A 479 -42.62 0.38 0.56
CA GLY A 479 -41.71 -0.17 1.55
C GLY A 479 -40.59 -1.04 0.97
N TYR A 480 -40.29 -1.00 -0.33
CA TYR A 480 -39.27 -1.87 -0.96
C TYR A 480 -37.88 -1.25 -1.08
N VAL A 481 -37.80 0.07 -1.16
CA VAL A 481 -36.54 0.79 -1.31
C VAL A 481 -36.54 2.02 -0.41
N ALA A 482 -35.35 2.42 0.00
CA ALA A 482 -35.12 3.70 0.67
C ALA A 482 -34.20 4.56 -0.21
N SER A 483 -34.28 5.87 -0.05
CA SER A 483 -33.32 6.81 -0.63
C SER A 483 -32.48 7.45 0.47
N ALA A 484 -31.22 7.71 0.15
CA ALA A 484 -30.31 8.53 0.92
C ALA A 484 -29.97 9.75 0.05
N GLN A 485 -30.56 10.90 0.38
CA GLN A 485 -30.22 12.16 -0.26
C GLN A 485 -28.92 12.69 0.32
N LEU A 486 -27.85 12.52 -0.46
CA LEU A 486 -26.50 12.97 -0.12
C LEU A 486 -26.35 14.46 -0.43
N SER A 487 -25.46 15.12 0.31
CA SER A 487 -25.14 16.52 0.06
C SER A 487 -24.50 16.70 -1.33
N ALA A 488 -24.53 17.93 -1.85
CA ALA A 488 -23.80 18.29 -3.07
C ALA A 488 -22.28 18.05 -2.96
N PHE A 489 -21.77 17.85 -1.74
CA PHE A 489 -20.38 17.52 -1.47
C PHE A 489 -20.11 16.02 -1.45
N ASP A 490 -21.02 15.24 -0.87
CA ASP A 490 -20.83 13.80 -0.71
C ASP A 490 -21.17 13.03 -1.99
N TYR A 491 -22.27 13.38 -2.67
CA TYR A 491 -22.75 12.61 -3.82
C TYR A 491 -21.69 12.41 -4.92
N PRO A 492 -20.95 13.45 -5.37
CA PRO A 492 -19.92 13.30 -6.40
C PRO A 492 -18.78 12.37 -6.00
N GLU A 493 -18.44 12.27 -4.72
CA GLU A 493 -17.38 11.37 -4.26
C GLU A 493 -17.77 9.90 -4.43
N TRP A 494 -19.06 9.57 -4.36
CA TRP A 494 -19.55 8.21 -4.58
C TRP A 494 -19.44 7.76 -6.04
N THR A 495 -19.40 8.70 -7.00
CA THR A 495 -19.19 8.38 -8.41
C THR A 495 -17.72 8.11 -8.76
N VAL A 496 -16.79 8.49 -7.88
CA VAL A 496 -15.32 8.35 -8.08
C VAL A 496 -14.62 7.46 -7.04
N GLY A 497 -15.35 6.84 -6.11
CA GLY A 497 -14.82 5.74 -5.29
C GLY A 497 -15.02 5.84 -3.78
N ALA A 498 -15.91 6.71 -3.28
CA ALA A 498 -16.20 6.84 -1.84
C ALA A 498 -16.53 5.51 -1.14
N PHE A 499 -17.08 4.52 -1.85
CA PHE A 499 -17.37 3.21 -1.28
C PHE A 499 -16.15 2.49 -0.67
N ILE A 500 -14.96 2.68 -1.24
CA ILE A 500 -13.71 2.12 -0.69
C ILE A 500 -13.30 2.85 0.58
N ASN A 501 -13.58 4.15 0.67
CA ASN A 501 -13.28 4.96 1.84
C ASN A 501 -14.14 4.52 3.03
N SER A 502 -13.49 3.96 4.05
CA SER A 502 -14.21 3.40 5.19
C SER A 502 -14.98 4.44 5.98
N SER A 503 -14.46 5.67 6.12
CA SER A 503 -15.18 6.72 6.85
C SER A 503 -16.45 7.13 6.14
N MET A 504 -16.39 7.44 4.83
CA MET A 504 -17.57 7.86 4.07
C MET A 504 -18.67 6.80 4.11
N ARG A 505 -18.28 5.53 3.90
CA ARG A 505 -19.20 4.39 4.00
C ARG A 505 -19.78 4.28 5.41
N ASN A 506 -18.95 4.30 6.45
CA ASN A 506 -19.38 4.14 7.84
C ASN A 506 -20.30 5.27 8.30
N ASN A 507 -20.06 6.51 7.87
CA ASN A 507 -20.92 7.65 8.18
C ASN A 507 -22.32 7.50 7.57
N LEU A 508 -22.40 7.09 6.31
CA LEU A 508 -23.69 6.77 5.69
C LEU A 508 -24.41 5.64 6.46
N LEU A 509 -23.68 4.59 6.85
CA LEU A 509 -24.25 3.48 7.62
C LEU A 509 -24.75 3.92 9.01
N LYS A 510 -24.02 4.80 9.71
CA LYS A 510 -24.48 5.40 10.97
C LYS A 510 -25.78 6.17 10.76
N SER A 511 -25.94 6.90 9.66
CA SER A 511 -27.22 7.54 9.29
C SER A 511 -28.31 6.51 9.06
N VAL A 512 -28.04 5.43 8.32
CA VAL A 512 -28.98 4.31 8.10
C VAL A 512 -29.46 3.72 9.43
N TYR A 513 -28.55 3.37 10.35
CA TYR A 513 -28.92 2.80 11.64
C TYR A 513 -29.44 3.84 12.64
N SER A 514 -29.31 5.13 12.38
CA SER A 514 -30.05 6.15 13.14
C SER A 514 -31.54 6.19 12.75
N TYR A 515 -31.87 5.80 11.52
CA TYR A 515 -33.22 5.82 10.96
C TYR A 515 -33.95 4.47 11.06
N PHE A 516 -33.24 3.36 10.88
CA PHE A 516 -33.78 2.00 10.92
C PHE A 516 -33.38 1.23 12.19
N LYS A 517 -34.21 0.24 12.56
CA LYS A 517 -33.85 -0.83 13.51
C LYS A 517 -32.72 -1.68 12.94
N ASP A 518 -31.94 -2.31 13.82
CA ASP A 518 -30.81 -3.17 13.43
C ASP A 518 -31.30 -4.53 12.90
N GLU A 519 -31.81 -4.53 11.67
CA GLU A 519 -32.52 -5.67 11.07
C GLU A 519 -31.88 -6.22 9.80
N PHE A 520 -30.87 -5.54 9.23
CA PHE A 520 -30.31 -5.88 7.92
C PHE A 520 -29.10 -6.82 8.02
N ASP A 521 -29.12 -7.90 7.24
CA ASP A 521 -27.94 -8.74 7.01
C ASP A 521 -27.03 -8.12 5.95
N PHE A 522 -27.62 -7.50 4.91
CA PHE A 522 -26.90 -6.86 3.82
C PHE A 522 -27.51 -5.51 3.47
N ILE A 523 -26.67 -4.59 2.97
CA ILE A 523 -27.12 -3.30 2.43
C ILE A 523 -26.59 -3.16 1.00
N PHE A 524 -27.50 -2.95 0.05
CA PHE A 524 -27.19 -2.58 -1.32
C PHE A 524 -27.23 -1.05 -1.43
N LEU A 525 -26.08 -0.45 -1.73
CA LEU A 525 -25.92 0.96 -2.04
C LEU A 525 -25.98 1.11 -3.57
N LEU A 526 -27.03 1.73 -4.08
CA LEU A 526 -27.31 1.80 -5.51
C LEU A 526 -27.27 3.24 -6.01
N GLN A 527 -26.36 3.56 -6.94
CA GLN A 527 -26.29 4.94 -7.45
C GLN A 527 -27.43 5.22 -8.41
N ASN A 528 -27.95 6.44 -8.38
CA ASN A 528 -28.90 6.92 -9.39
C ASN A 528 -28.23 7.31 -10.74
N GLU A 529 -27.12 6.68 -11.07
CA GLU A 529 -26.34 6.99 -12.28
C GLU A 529 -26.66 6.06 -13.45
N THR A 530 -26.70 6.61 -14.66
CA THR A 530 -26.85 5.80 -15.90
C THR A 530 -25.55 5.16 -16.36
N ALA A 531 -24.43 5.84 -16.10
CA ALA A 531 -23.09 5.45 -16.48
C ALA A 531 -22.15 5.61 -15.30
N SER A 532 -21.00 4.95 -15.35
CA SER A 532 -19.98 5.08 -14.31
C SER A 532 -18.62 4.76 -14.92
N ASP A 533 -17.62 5.54 -14.51
CA ASP A 533 -16.21 5.34 -14.84
C ASP A 533 -15.48 4.50 -13.78
N LEU A 534 -16.20 4.05 -12.73
CA LEU A 534 -15.65 3.12 -11.75
C LEU A 534 -15.32 1.79 -12.44
N GLY A 535 -14.13 1.25 -12.17
CA GLY A 535 -13.62 0.00 -12.74
C GLY A 535 -14.33 -1.28 -12.30
N TYR A 536 -15.58 -1.19 -11.82
CA TYR A 536 -16.37 -2.33 -11.36
C TYR A 536 -17.88 -2.12 -11.62
N HIS A 537 -18.62 -3.22 -11.75
CA HIS A 537 -20.08 -3.21 -11.94
C HIS A 537 -20.87 -3.44 -10.65
N GLY A 538 -20.23 -4.09 -9.68
CA GLY A 538 -20.66 -4.25 -8.31
C GLY A 538 -19.39 -4.41 -7.46
N MET A 539 -19.50 -4.13 -6.17
CA MET A 539 -18.39 -4.40 -5.26
C MET A 539 -18.89 -4.74 -3.87
N TYR A 540 -18.46 -5.91 -3.38
CA TYR A 540 -18.67 -6.40 -2.03
C TYR A 540 -17.63 -5.85 -1.02
N LYS A 541 -18.12 -5.43 0.16
CA LYS A 541 -17.31 -5.15 1.35
C LYS A 541 -17.90 -5.84 2.58
N VAL A 542 -17.12 -6.75 3.15
CA VAL A 542 -17.48 -7.44 4.39
C VAL A 542 -17.44 -6.50 5.59
N VAL A 543 -18.37 -6.70 6.53
CA VAL A 543 -18.46 -6.01 7.83
C VAL A 543 -18.29 -7.00 8.96
N SER A 544 -18.98 -8.14 8.91
CA SER A 544 -18.84 -9.24 9.87
C SER A 544 -18.98 -10.57 9.15
N ASN A 545 -18.36 -11.62 9.70
CA ASN A 545 -18.55 -12.99 9.24
C ASN A 545 -18.26 -13.96 10.39
N ASP A 546 -19.26 -14.76 10.75
CA ASP A 546 -19.22 -15.76 11.81
C ASP A 546 -19.18 -17.21 11.26
N VAL A 547 -19.13 -17.38 9.94
CA VAL A 547 -19.12 -18.69 9.29
C VAL A 547 -17.71 -19.25 9.23
N MET A 548 -17.48 -20.38 9.89
CA MET A 548 -16.22 -21.11 9.87
C MET A 548 -16.21 -22.21 8.79
N GLY A 549 -15.01 -22.67 8.40
CA GLY A 549 -14.85 -23.79 7.45
C GLY A 549 -15.12 -23.42 5.98
N ILE A 550 -15.22 -22.12 5.66
CA ILE A 550 -15.36 -21.60 4.28
C ILE A 550 -14.10 -20.85 3.81
N ARG A 551 -13.12 -20.69 4.70
CA ARG A 551 -11.86 -19.98 4.52
C ARG A 551 -10.83 -20.49 5.52
N GLU A 552 -9.57 -20.09 5.35
CA GLU A 552 -8.47 -20.55 6.22
C GLU A 552 -8.47 -19.91 7.61
N ASP A 553 -9.19 -18.81 7.81
CA ASP A 553 -9.42 -18.31 9.16
C ASP A 553 -10.29 -19.31 9.95
N LYS A 554 -9.87 -19.59 11.18
CA LYS A 554 -10.55 -20.54 12.06
C LYS A 554 -11.54 -19.87 13.01
N GLU A 555 -11.61 -18.55 12.96
CA GLU A 555 -12.41 -17.72 13.85
C GLU A 555 -13.10 -16.63 13.03
N GLY A 556 -14.37 -16.39 13.31
CA GLY A 556 -15.11 -15.27 12.74
C GLY A 556 -14.60 -13.91 13.22
N PHE A 557 -15.09 -12.85 12.58
CA PHE A 557 -14.82 -11.46 12.94
C PHE A 557 -16.07 -10.60 12.89
N ASP A 558 -16.06 -9.50 13.65
CA ASP A 558 -17.15 -8.54 13.71
C ASP A 558 -16.61 -7.10 13.77
N ALA A 559 -16.91 -6.32 12.73
CA ALA A 559 -16.59 -4.90 12.64
C ALA A 559 -17.83 -4.00 12.66
N THR A 560 -19.01 -4.48 13.11
CA THR A 560 -20.25 -3.66 13.11
C THR A 560 -20.16 -2.44 14.01
N LYS A 561 -19.27 -2.44 15.00
CA LYS A 561 -19.01 -1.28 15.87
C LYS A 561 -18.70 0.02 15.12
N TYR A 562 -18.18 -0.06 13.89
CA TYR A 562 -17.90 1.14 13.08
C TYR A 562 -19.06 1.59 12.21
N THR A 563 -20.08 0.76 11.99
CA THR A 563 -21.16 1.01 11.02
C THR A 563 -22.46 1.51 11.66
N GLY A 564 -22.59 1.42 12.98
CA GLY A 564 -23.83 1.70 13.72
C GLY A 564 -24.76 0.49 13.86
N SER A 565 -24.44 -0.65 13.25
CA SER A 565 -25.13 -1.92 13.49
C SER A 565 -24.71 -2.53 14.83
N ASN A 566 -25.63 -3.19 15.51
CA ASN A 566 -25.41 -3.87 16.80
C ASN A 566 -25.15 -5.38 16.60
N GLY A 567 -24.30 -5.71 15.61
CA GLY A 567 -23.82 -7.08 15.35
C GLY A 567 -24.54 -7.81 14.22
N LYS A 568 -25.58 -7.22 13.59
CA LYS A 568 -26.36 -7.91 12.56
C LYS A 568 -25.80 -7.78 11.14
N LEU A 569 -25.21 -6.63 10.81
CA LEU A 569 -24.75 -6.34 9.45
C LEU A 569 -23.56 -7.22 9.05
N LYS A 570 -23.75 -8.02 7.99
CA LYS A 570 -22.73 -8.92 7.43
C LYS A 570 -21.88 -8.24 6.38
N ALA A 571 -22.49 -7.50 5.47
CA ALA A 571 -21.75 -6.81 4.41
C ALA A 571 -22.56 -5.68 3.76
N VAL A 572 -21.83 -4.84 3.02
CA VAL A 572 -22.38 -3.77 2.18
C VAL A 572 -21.89 -3.98 0.75
N ILE A 573 -22.77 -3.80 -0.22
CA ILE A 573 -22.49 -3.96 -1.64
C ILE A 573 -22.83 -2.67 -2.36
N HIS A 574 -21.91 -2.17 -3.19
CA HIS A 574 -22.12 -0.96 -3.98
C HIS A 574 -22.30 -1.28 -5.45
N PHE A 575 -23.32 -0.66 -6.05
CA PHE A 575 -23.62 -0.72 -7.47
C PHE A 575 -23.50 0.68 -8.08
N PRO A 576 -22.49 0.93 -8.92
CA PRO A 576 -22.23 2.25 -9.50
C PRO A 576 -23.28 2.77 -10.48
N LYS A 577 -24.24 1.94 -10.88
CA LYS A 577 -25.26 2.28 -11.89
C LYS A 577 -26.63 1.90 -11.38
N LYS A 578 -27.65 2.66 -11.76
CA LYS A 578 -29.03 2.46 -11.32
C LYS A 578 -29.63 1.11 -11.70
N THR A 579 -29.08 0.41 -12.69
CA THR A 579 -29.51 -0.92 -13.13
C THR A 579 -28.86 -2.07 -12.35
N GLY A 580 -27.96 -1.77 -11.40
CA GLY A 580 -27.04 -2.73 -10.83
C GLY A 580 -27.70 -3.86 -10.03
N VAL A 581 -28.86 -3.62 -9.41
CA VAL A 581 -29.54 -4.64 -8.61
C VAL A 581 -30.14 -5.74 -9.48
N GLN A 582 -30.94 -5.39 -10.48
CA GLN A 582 -31.63 -6.37 -11.32
C GLN A 582 -30.75 -6.91 -12.45
N TRP A 583 -30.02 -6.03 -13.13
CA TRP A 583 -29.25 -6.35 -14.35
C TRP A 583 -27.74 -6.43 -14.12
N GLY A 584 -27.27 -6.00 -12.94
CA GLY A 584 -25.88 -6.11 -12.55
C GLY A 584 -25.57 -7.44 -11.84
N PRO A 585 -24.39 -7.52 -11.19
CA PRO A 585 -23.87 -8.74 -10.61
C PRO A 585 -24.35 -8.99 -9.16
N SER A 586 -25.59 -8.70 -8.80
CA SER A 586 -26.04 -8.75 -7.38
C SER A 586 -25.90 -10.12 -6.71
N LEU A 587 -26.25 -11.21 -7.41
CA LEU A 587 -26.03 -12.56 -6.91
C LEU A 587 -24.54 -12.87 -6.74
N HIS A 588 -23.71 -12.37 -7.67
CA HIS A 588 -22.26 -12.51 -7.64
C HIS A 588 -21.64 -11.76 -6.46
N GLU A 589 -21.99 -10.48 -6.26
CA GLU A 589 -21.49 -9.69 -5.13
C GLU A 589 -21.92 -10.28 -3.79
N LEU A 590 -23.14 -10.80 -3.71
CA LEU A 590 -23.63 -11.47 -2.51
C LEU A 590 -22.86 -12.77 -2.24
N MET A 591 -22.46 -13.50 -3.28
CA MET A 591 -21.68 -14.73 -3.14
C MET A 591 -20.31 -14.50 -2.51
N HIS A 592 -19.71 -13.31 -2.66
CA HIS A 592 -18.44 -12.98 -2.01
C HIS A 592 -18.48 -13.06 -0.47
N HIS A 593 -19.66 -13.08 0.15
CA HIS A 593 -19.74 -13.33 1.59
C HIS A 593 -19.29 -14.75 1.99
N TRP A 594 -19.56 -15.73 1.13
CA TRP A 594 -19.22 -17.14 1.37
C TRP A 594 -18.12 -17.69 0.45
N GLY A 595 -17.95 -17.07 -0.71
CA GLY A 595 -17.26 -17.64 -1.87
C GLY A 595 -15.77 -17.28 -2.00
N ASN A 596 -15.13 -18.03 -2.89
CA ASN A 596 -13.71 -18.41 -2.99
C ASN A 596 -12.69 -17.87 -1.98
N HIS A 597 -12.88 -18.22 -0.71
CA HIS A 597 -11.80 -18.22 0.26
C HIS A 597 -11.29 -19.63 0.58
N SER A 598 -12.01 -20.66 0.12
CA SER A 598 -11.70 -22.06 0.36
C SER A 598 -10.64 -22.62 -0.59
N LEU A 599 -10.67 -22.18 -1.85
CA LEU A 599 -9.79 -22.61 -2.94
C LEU A 599 -8.88 -21.47 -3.42
N SER A 600 -8.55 -20.50 -2.57
CA SER A 600 -7.69 -19.36 -2.94
C SER A 600 -6.21 -19.59 -2.65
N THR A 601 -5.86 -20.60 -1.85
CA THR A 601 -4.49 -20.83 -1.34
C THR A 601 -4.11 -22.31 -1.27
N GLY A 602 -2.80 -22.56 -1.13
CA GLY A 602 -2.24 -23.90 -0.93
C GLY A 602 -2.38 -24.81 -2.16
N ASN A 603 -2.34 -26.12 -1.92
CA ASN A 603 -2.38 -27.13 -2.98
C ASN A 603 -3.73 -27.24 -3.71
N LEU A 604 -4.78 -26.62 -3.16
CA LEU A 604 -6.13 -26.57 -3.75
C LEU A 604 -6.44 -25.18 -4.33
N ALA A 605 -5.42 -24.37 -4.60
CA ALA A 605 -5.61 -23.04 -5.17
C ALA A 605 -6.18 -23.13 -6.60
N ALA A 606 -7.25 -22.37 -6.86
CA ALA A 606 -7.79 -22.12 -8.18
C ALA A 606 -6.94 -21.06 -8.90
N TYR A 607 -6.68 -21.29 -10.18
CA TYR A 607 -5.89 -20.40 -11.03
C TYR A 607 -6.72 -19.90 -12.21
N SER A 608 -6.27 -18.78 -12.76
CA SER A 608 -6.82 -18.12 -13.94
C SER A 608 -5.68 -17.54 -14.79
N PHE A 609 -6.04 -16.75 -15.80
CA PHE A 609 -5.13 -15.96 -16.62
C PHE A 609 -5.27 -14.47 -16.35
N ASP A 610 -4.15 -13.75 -16.38
CA ASP A 610 -4.14 -12.30 -16.59
C ASP A 610 -4.55 -12.02 -18.02
N GLN A 611 -5.71 -11.37 -18.20
CA GLN A 611 -6.32 -11.09 -19.50
C GLN A 611 -5.98 -9.69 -20.02
N ASN A 612 -5.08 -8.96 -19.36
CA ASN A 612 -4.62 -7.64 -19.80
C ASN A 612 -3.57 -7.78 -20.91
N VAL A 613 -4.02 -8.14 -22.11
CA VAL A 613 -3.19 -8.39 -23.30
C VAL A 613 -3.74 -7.63 -24.50
N GLN A 614 -2.88 -7.33 -25.49
CA GLN A 614 -3.25 -6.50 -26.64
C GLN A 614 -3.40 -7.31 -27.93
N LEU A 615 -2.57 -8.34 -28.11
CA LEU A 615 -2.49 -9.11 -29.36
C LEU A 615 -2.93 -10.58 -29.13
N PRO A 616 -3.57 -11.22 -30.12
CA PRO A 616 -3.99 -12.63 -30.04
C PRO A 616 -2.84 -13.60 -29.71
N GLU A 617 -1.62 -13.32 -30.14
CA GLU A 617 -0.41 -14.12 -29.88
C GLU A 617 0.21 -13.93 -28.49
N ASP A 618 -0.25 -12.93 -27.72
CA ASP A 618 0.28 -12.64 -26.40
C ASP A 618 0.08 -13.85 -25.47
N LYS A 619 1.14 -14.24 -24.77
CA LYS A 619 1.06 -15.32 -23.78
C LYS A 619 0.33 -14.82 -22.54
N LEU A 620 -0.68 -15.56 -22.12
CA LEU A 620 -1.40 -15.27 -20.88
C LEU A 620 -0.60 -15.76 -19.68
N LYS A 621 -0.36 -14.88 -18.72
CA LYS A 621 0.30 -15.21 -17.45
C LYS A 621 -0.70 -15.89 -16.52
N GLN A 622 -0.34 -17.05 -15.95
CA GLN A 622 -1.14 -17.64 -14.88
C GLN A 622 -1.17 -16.71 -13.67
N ILE A 623 -2.36 -16.50 -13.12
CA ILE A 623 -2.59 -15.77 -11.87
C ILE A 623 -3.44 -16.62 -10.91
N ASN A 624 -3.39 -16.31 -9.62
CA ASN A 624 -4.34 -16.85 -8.65
C ASN A 624 -5.75 -16.31 -8.97
N ALA A 625 -6.78 -17.15 -8.85
CA ALA A 625 -8.15 -16.73 -9.13
C ALA A 625 -8.75 -15.81 -8.05
N GLY A 626 -8.05 -15.62 -6.93
CA GLY A 626 -8.43 -14.72 -5.84
C GLY A 626 -9.77 -15.13 -5.24
N SER A 627 -10.70 -14.19 -5.18
CA SER A 627 -12.06 -14.40 -4.67
C SER A 627 -13.02 -15.00 -5.72
N HIS A 628 -12.52 -15.52 -6.85
CA HIS A 628 -13.32 -16.09 -7.95
C HIS A 628 -12.90 -17.51 -8.31
N TRP A 629 -13.71 -18.24 -9.07
CA TRP A 629 -13.47 -19.66 -9.35
C TRP A 629 -12.45 -19.93 -10.46
N GLY A 630 -12.06 -18.92 -11.26
CA GLY A 630 -11.03 -19.06 -12.29
C GLY A 630 -11.37 -20.13 -13.33
N ILE A 631 -10.36 -20.89 -13.76
CA ILE A 631 -10.53 -22.06 -14.61
C ILE A 631 -10.76 -23.29 -13.71
N SER A 632 -12.00 -23.45 -13.27
CA SER A 632 -12.44 -24.59 -12.47
C SER A 632 -13.86 -25.01 -12.84
N SER A 633 -14.27 -26.21 -12.39
CA SER A 633 -15.59 -26.74 -12.72
C SER A 633 -16.71 -26.35 -11.74
N VAL A 634 -16.56 -25.27 -10.97
CA VAL A 634 -17.56 -24.85 -9.96
C VAL A 634 -18.88 -24.41 -10.62
N ASN A 635 -18.79 -23.75 -11.79
CA ASN A 635 -19.92 -23.29 -12.60
C ASN A 635 -20.98 -22.52 -11.79
N GLY A 636 -20.56 -21.42 -11.17
CA GLY A 636 -21.40 -20.63 -10.27
C GLY A 636 -21.34 -19.15 -10.56
N GLN A 637 -21.91 -18.37 -9.64
CA GLN A 637 -21.93 -16.90 -9.71
C GLN A 637 -20.53 -16.29 -9.77
N LEU A 638 -19.53 -16.87 -9.09
CA LEU A 638 -18.13 -16.40 -9.14
C LEU A 638 -17.30 -17.05 -10.27
N GLY A 639 -17.94 -17.60 -11.30
CA GLY A 639 -17.28 -18.12 -12.51
C GLY A 639 -17.14 -19.65 -12.56
N GLY A 640 -16.21 -20.10 -13.42
CA GLY A 640 -15.94 -21.52 -13.68
C GLY A 640 -16.82 -22.12 -14.78
N PHE A 641 -16.39 -23.25 -15.34
CA PHE A 641 -17.03 -23.94 -16.46
C PHE A 641 -17.94 -25.09 -16.01
N ASP A 642 -18.91 -25.44 -16.85
CA ASP A 642 -19.73 -26.65 -16.65
C ASP A 642 -18.88 -27.92 -16.85
N LEU A 643 -18.73 -28.71 -15.79
CA LEU A 643 -17.95 -29.96 -15.78
C LEU A 643 -18.33 -30.92 -16.91
N SER A 644 -19.62 -30.98 -17.26
CA SER A 644 -20.12 -31.90 -18.29
C SER A 644 -19.63 -31.56 -19.70
N THR A 645 -19.11 -30.35 -19.88
CA THR A 645 -18.64 -29.83 -21.16
C THR A 645 -17.12 -29.91 -21.32
N LEU A 646 -16.41 -30.31 -20.26
CA LEU A 646 -14.96 -30.44 -20.26
C LEU A 646 -14.51 -31.54 -21.22
N GLN A 647 -13.58 -31.21 -22.11
CA GLN A 647 -12.99 -32.12 -23.08
C GLN A 647 -11.46 -32.06 -23.00
N GLU A 648 -10.83 -33.23 -23.02
CA GLU A 648 -9.37 -33.35 -23.14
C GLU A 648 -9.01 -33.47 -24.62
N LEU A 649 -8.22 -32.52 -25.11
CA LEU A 649 -7.80 -32.46 -26.53
C LEU A 649 -6.51 -33.25 -26.80
N GLY A 650 -5.89 -33.81 -25.74
CA GLY A 650 -4.60 -34.46 -25.79
C GLY A 650 -3.43 -33.50 -25.57
N GLY A 651 -2.27 -34.03 -25.19
CA GLY A 651 -1.06 -33.21 -24.93
C GLY A 651 -1.26 -32.15 -23.84
N ASN A 652 -2.06 -32.44 -22.82
CA ASN A 652 -2.44 -31.53 -21.73
C ASN A 652 -3.23 -30.28 -22.15
N TRP A 653 -3.85 -30.30 -23.33
CA TRP A 653 -4.81 -29.28 -23.74
C TRP A 653 -6.23 -29.67 -23.39
N TYR A 654 -7.02 -28.67 -22.98
CA TYR A 654 -8.39 -28.80 -22.53
C TYR A 654 -9.27 -27.74 -23.19
N THR A 655 -10.57 -28.01 -23.27
CA THR A 655 -11.61 -27.04 -23.64
C THR A 655 -12.91 -27.32 -22.89
N ALA A 656 -13.78 -26.33 -22.77
CA ALA A 656 -15.12 -26.44 -22.21
C ALA A 656 -16.05 -25.44 -22.92
N ASN A 657 -17.36 -25.54 -22.67
CA ASN A 657 -18.29 -24.51 -23.14
C ASN A 657 -17.92 -23.14 -22.52
N ARG A 658 -18.23 -22.06 -23.24
CA ARG A 658 -17.90 -20.69 -22.84
C ARG A 658 -18.35 -20.39 -21.40
N PHE A 659 -17.44 -19.84 -20.62
CA PHE A 659 -17.62 -19.48 -19.22
C PHE A 659 -16.82 -18.22 -18.90
N GLY A 660 -17.14 -17.56 -17.79
CA GLY A 660 -16.32 -16.50 -17.23
C GLY A 660 -15.42 -17.02 -16.11
N THR A 661 -14.18 -16.54 -16.08
CA THR A 661 -13.22 -16.86 -15.00
C THR A 661 -13.51 -16.11 -13.70
N PHE A 662 -14.19 -14.97 -13.81
CA PHE A 662 -14.53 -14.11 -12.67
C PHE A 662 -16.02 -14.20 -12.33
N ALA A 663 -16.90 -14.21 -13.32
CA ALA A 663 -18.34 -14.23 -13.10
C ALA A 663 -19.04 -14.97 -14.22
N ASN A 664 -20.18 -15.60 -13.93
CA ASN A 664 -21.06 -16.18 -14.95
C ASN A 664 -22.45 -15.55 -14.90
N GLY A 665 -23.00 -15.25 -16.08
CA GLY A 665 -24.42 -14.96 -16.26
C GLY A 665 -24.96 -13.69 -15.59
N GLY A 666 -24.18 -12.95 -14.80
CA GLY A 666 -24.73 -11.92 -13.90
C GLY A 666 -25.81 -12.56 -13.02
N ASN A 667 -26.98 -11.94 -12.94
CA ASN A 667 -28.10 -12.55 -12.22
C ASN A 667 -28.79 -13.72 -12.96
N SER A 668 -28.35 -14.14 -14.15
CA SER A 668 -29.14 -15.07 -14.99
C SER A 668 -28.93 -16.57 -14.73
N ILE A 669 -27.99 -16.96 -13.87
CA ILE A 669 -27.75 -18.37 -13.49
C ILE A 669 -27.93 -18.58 -11.98
N PRO A 670 -28.28 -19.80 -11.52
CA PRO A 670 -28.31 -20.11 -10.09
C PRO A 670 -26.89 -20.26 -9.51
N TYR A 671 -26.81 -20.39 -8.18
CA TYR A 671 -25.57 -20.76 -7.51
C TYR A 671 -25.18 -22.21 -7.81
N GLY A 672 -23.88 -22.48 -7.95
CA GLY A 672 -23.36 -23.84 -8.12
C GLY A 672 -23.47 -24.68 -6.85
N ASN A 673 -23.38 -26.01 -6.93
CA ASN A 673 -23.49 -26.89 -5.73
C ASN A 673 -22.43 -26.55 -4.67
N PHE A 674 -21.19 -26.26 -5.08
CA PHE A 674 -20.15 -25.86 -4.13
C PHE A 674 -20.46 -24.51 -3.47
N GLU A 675 -20.97 -23.54 -4.22
CA GLU A 675 -21.44 -22.26 -3.67
C GLU A 675 -22.59 -22.47 -2.67
N LEU A 676 -23.58 -23.30 -3.00
CA LEU A 676 -24.68 -23.64 -2.10
C LEU A 676 -24.19 -24.33 -0.82
N TYR A 677 -23.14 -25.15 -0.87
CA TYR A 677 -22.52 -25.73 0.32
C TYR A 677 -21.86 -24.65 1.18
N LEU A 678 -21.10 -23.73 0.58
CA LEU A 678 -20.46 -22.61 1.31
C LEU A 678 -21.50 -21.66 1.93
N MET A 679 -22.65 -21.47 1.27
CA MET A 679 -23.81 -20.76 1.83
C MET A 679 -24.53 -21.55 2.94
N GLY A 680 -24.23 -22.84 3.08
CA GLY A 680 -24.88 -23.72 4.06
C GLY A 680 -26.27 -24.17 3.66
N LEU A 681 -26.54 -24.28 2.37
CA LEU A 681 -27.85 -24.62 1.85
C LEU A 681 -27.97 -26.10 1.48
N ILE A 682 -26.85 -26.82 1.31
CA ILE A 682 -26.82 -28.25 1.03
C ILE A 682 -25.81 -28.99 1.92
N PRO A 683 -26.02 -30.29 2.21
CA PRO A 683 -25.04 -31.11 2.91
C PRO A 683 -23.78 -31.38 2.05
N PRO A 684 -22.64 -31.74 2.67
CA PRO A 684 -21.43 -32.16 1.95
C PRO A 684 -21.68 -33.23 0.90
N ASP A 685 -22.51 -34.24 1.20
CA ASP A 685 -22.80 -35.37 0.31
C ASP A 685 -23.46 -34.98 -1.03
N ASN A 686 -23.98 -33.76 -1.14
CA ASN A 686 -24.59 -33.24 -2.37
C ASN A 686 -23.62 -32.35 -3.18
N VAL A 687 -22.39 -32.17 -2.73
CA VAL A 687 -21.37 -31.37 -3.41
C VAL A 687 -20.72 -32.20 -4.50
N THR A 688 -20.76 -31.70 -5.73
CA THR A 688 -20.02 -32.29 -6.85
C THR A 688 -18.54 -31.96 -6.72
N ASP A 689 -17.69 -32.93 -7.00
CA ASP A 689 -16.24 -32.73 -7.06
C ASP A 689 -15.88 -31.59 -8.01
N VAL A 690 -14.89 -30.79 -7.61
CA VAL A 690 -14.39 -29.65 -8.37
C VAL A 690 -13.11 -30.04 -9.09
N VAL A 691 -13.06 -29.83 -10.40
CA VAL A 691 -11.83 -29.96 -11.19
C VAL A 691 -11.07 -28.65 -11.19
N LEU A 692 -9.81 -28.69 -10.77
CA LEU A 692 -8.86 -27.59 -10.77
C LEU A 692 -7.68 -27.86 -11.71
N PHE A 693 -7.07 -26.79 -12.20
CA PHE A 693 -5.91 -26.84 -13.08
C PHE A 693 -4.76 -25.99 -12.54
N ARG A 694 -3.51 -26.43 -12.80
CA ARG A 694 -2.28 -25.71 -12.44
C ARG A 694 -1.27 -25.76 -13.57
N GLY A 695 -0.34 -24.80 -13.59
CA GLY A 695 0.64 -24.67 -14.67
C GLY A 695 -0.04 -24.28 -15.98
N LEU A 696 -0.99 -23.35 -15.90
CA LEU A 696 -1.79 -22.87 -17.01
C LEU A 696 -0.93 -22.16 -18.05
N LYS A 697 -1.12 -22.51 -19.32
CA LYS A 697 -0.47 -21.85 -20.47
C LYS A 697 -1.48 -21.71 -21.61
N ALA A 698 -1.52 -20.53 -22.23
CA ALA A 698 -2.32 -20.26 -23.41
C ALA A 698 -1.82 -18.95 -24.05
N THR A 699 -2.06 -18.76 -25.34
CA THR A 699 -2.11 -17.42 -25.93
C THR A 699 -3.49 -16.79 -25.71
N ALA A 700 -3.59 -15.47 -25.89
CA ALA A 700 -4.86 -14.76 -25.85
C ALA A 700 -5.88 -15.37 -26.81
N LYS A 701 -5.44 -15.73 -28.03
CA LYS A 701 -6.24 -16.44 -29.02
C LYS A 701 -6.74 -17.79 -28.51
N ASP A 702 -5.83 -18.62 -27.99
CA ASP A 702 -6.17 -19.97 -27.53
C ASP A 702 -7.31 -19.93 -26.50
N PHE A 703 -7.24 -19.00 -25.54
CA PHE A 703 -8.19 -18.96 -24.44
C PHE A 703 -9.42 -18.08 -24.71
N LEU A 704 -9.24 -16.83 -25.15
CA LEU A 704 -10.32 -15.85 -25.27
C LEU A 704 -11.19 -16.07 -26.52
N GLU A 705 -10.60 -16.59 -27.61
CA GLU A 705 -11.33 -16.87 -28.85
C GLU A 705 -11.69 -18.35 -28.96
N ASP A 706 -10.71 -19.24 -28.77
CA ASP A 706 -10.84 -20.67 -29.02
C ASP A 706 -11.39 -21.46 -27.81
N GLY A 707 -11.41 -20.87 -26.60
CA GLY A 707 -11.86 -21.54 -25.39
C GLY A 707 -10.99 -22.72 -24.94
N LYS A 708 -9.68 -22.66 -25.23
CA LYS A 708 -8.71 -23.73 -24.96
C LYS A 708 -7.62 -23.25 -24.00
N TRP A 709 -7.12 -24.19 -23.20
CA TRP A 709 -5.98 -23.93 -22.33
C TRP A 709 -5.14 -25.19 -22.18
N TYR A 710 -3.84 -24.99 -21.97
CA TYR A 710 -2.93 -26.02 -21.51
C TYR A 710 -2.85 -26.00 -19.98
N ALA A 711 -2.70 -27.15 -19.34
CA ALA A 711 -2.41 -27.25 -17.91
C ALA A 711 -1.38 -28.36 -17.60
N GLU A 712 -0.36 -28.06 -16.80
CA GLU A 712 0.62 -29.06 -16.34
C GLU A 712 0.01 -30.10 -15.40
N GLY A 713 -1.02 -29.72 -14.64
CA GLY A 713 -1.73 -30.62 -13.75
C GLY A 713 -3.23 -30.35 -13.71
N LYS A 714 -3.99 -31.43 -13.61
CA LYS A 714 -5.43 -31.48 -13.35
C LYS A 714 -5.66 -32.22 -12.04
N THR A 715 -6.41 -31.62 -11.13
CA THR A 715 -6.72 -32.20 -9.81
C THR A 715 -8.23 -32.21 -9.62
N THR A 716 -8.78 -33.32 -9.14
CA THR A 716 -10.17 -33.41 -8.69
C THR A 716 -10.19 -33.21 -7.18
N VAL A 717 -11.00 -32.29 -6.70
CA VAL A 717 -11.12 -31.89 -5.30
C VAL A 717 -12.51 -32.26 -4.82
N SER A 718 -12.58 -33.17 -3.85
CA SER A 718 -13.83 -33.51 -3.17
C SER A 718 -14.15 -32.50 -2.07
N VAL A 719 -15.41 -32.48 -1.61
CA VAL A 719 -15.77 -31.68 -0.43
C VAL A 719 -15.00 -32.12 0.82
N GLU A 720 -14.64 -33.40 0.91
CA GLU A 720 -13.87 -33.95 2.02
C GLU A 720 -12.44 -33.41 2.03
N ASP A 721 -11.83 -33.18 0.86
CA ASP A 721 -10.52 -32.51 0.77
C ASP A 721 -10.61 -31.06 1.32
N VAL A 722 -11.72 -30.37 1.03
CA VAL A 722 -11.99 -29.02 1.54
C VAL A 722 -12.20 -29.04 3.06
N ILE A 723 -12.99 -30.00 3.58
CA ILE A 723 -13.22 -30.18 5.02
C ILE A 723 -11.91 -30.53 5.74
N ASN A 724 -11.06 -31.37 5.15
CA ASN A 724 -9.75 -31.69 5.71
C ASN A 724 -8.82 -30.48 5.74
N LYS A 725 -8.94 -29.57 4.75
CA LYS A 725 -8.17 -28.33 4.70
C LYS A 725 -8.66 -27.29 5.72
N LEU A 726 -9.98 -27.06 5.80
CA LEU A 726 -10.57 -25.88 6.47
C LEU A 726 -11.31 -26.22 7.77
N GLY A 727 -11.57 -27.49 8.04
CA GLY A 727 -12.57 -27.94 9.00
C GLY A 727 -13.97 -28.00 8.40
N SER A 728 -14.90 -28.62 9.13
CA SER A 728 -16.31 -28.65 8.74
C SER A 728 -16.90 -27.24 8.77
N ARG A 729 -17.83 -26.97 7.85
CA ARG A 729 -18.57 -25.70 7.84
C ARG A 729 -19.44 -25.55 9.08
N VAL A 730 -19.33 -24.42 9.77
CA VAL A 730 -20.13 -24.09 10.97
C VAL A 730 -20.72 -22.68 10.84
N PRO A 731 -22.04 -22.48 11.07
CA PRO A 731 -23.05 -23.52 11.30
C PRO A 731 -23.13 -24.49 10.12
N ASP A 732 -23.67 -25.70 10.30
CA ASP A 732 -23.85 -26.64 9.17
C ASP A 732 -25.09 -26.27 8.35
N TYR A 733 -25.42 -27.09 7.34
CA TYR A 733 -26.54 -26.82 6.45
C TYR A 733 -27.92 -26.86 7.14
N THR A 734 -28.03 -27.48 8.31
CA THR A 734 -29.27 -27.61 9.09
C THR A 734 -29.51 -26.40 9.99
N ALA A 735 -28.43 -25.81 10.52
CA ALA A 735 -28.48 -24.67 11.43
C ALA A 735 -28.23 -23.32 10.76
N SER A 736 -27.79 -23.30 9.50
CA SER A 736 -27.50 -22.06 8.78
C SER A 736 -28.73 -21.17 8.58
N GLN A 737 -28.52 -19.87 8.64
CA GLN A 737 -29.51 -18.87 8.26
C GLN A 737 -30.01 -19.11 6.83
N LYS A 738 -31.34 -19.06 6.65
CA LYS A 738 -32.01 -19.24 5.35
C LYS A 738 -32.83 -18.03 4.93
N ASN A 739 -33.10 -17.12 5.86
CA ASN A 739 -33.89 -15.92 5.61
C ASN A 739 -32.99 -14.73 5.89
N PHE A 740 -32.72 -13.95 4.86
CA PHE A 740 -31.88 -12.76 4.94
C PHE A 740 -32.76 -11.52 4.78
N ARG A 741 -32.34 -10.40 5.36
CA ARG A 741 -32.95 -9.10 5.12
C ARG A 741 -31.95 -8.18 4.44
N ILE A 742 -32.37 -7.55 3.35
CA ILE A 742 -31.50 -6.71 2.53
C ILE A 742 -32.14 -5.33 2.38
N LEU A 743 -31.41 -4.27 2.73
CA LEU A 743 -31.81 -2.91 2.41
C LEU A 743 -31.36 -2.56 1.00
N THR A 744 -32.26 -2.07 0.15
CA THR A 744 -31.87 -1.36 -1.09
C THR A 744 -31.94 0.14 -0.82
N LEU A 745 -30.77 0.77 -0.69
CA LEU A 745 -30.61 2.20 -0.43
C LEU A 745 -30.10 2.89 -1.70
N VAL A 746 -30.94 3.71 -2.30
CA VAL A 746 -30.60 4.51 -3.48
C VAL A 746 -29.85 5.76 -3.04
N LEU A 747 -28.65 5.96 -3.55
CA LEU A 747 -27.89 7.19 -3.31
C LEU A 747 -28.23 8.20 -4.40
N THR A 748 -28.56 9.43 -3.99
CA THR A 748 -29.05 10.49 -4.89
C THR A 748 -28.60 11.85 -4.36
N ASP A 749 -28.48 12.85 -5.23
CA ASP A 749 -28.27 14.26 -4.89
C ASP A 749 -29.60 15.02 -4.74
N ASP A 750 -30.59 14.67 -5.55
CA ASP A 750 -31.95 15.20 -5.50
C ASP A 750 -32.98 14.19 -4.96
N ASN A 751 -34.18 14.66 -4.62
CA ASN A 751 -35.30 13.77 -4.31
C ASN A 751 -35.66 12.90 -5.52
N LEU A 752 -35.85 11.60 -5.29
CA LEU A 752 -36.31 10.69 -6.34
C LEU A 752 -37.72 11.06 -6.82
N THR A 753 -37.91 11.01 -8.13
CA THR A 753 -39.21 11.10 -8.79
C THR A 753 -40.07 9.86 -8.53
N ASN A 754 -41.38 9.94 -8.76
CA ASN A 754 -42.27 8.78 -8.62
C ASN A 754 -41.87 7.64 -9.56
N GLU A 755 -41.42 7.98 -10.76
CA GLU A 755 -40.92 7.02 -11.75
C GLU A 755 -39.64 6.32 -11.27
N GLU A 756 -38.72 7.06 -10.63
CA GLU A 756 -37.50 6.48 -10.06
C GLU A 756 -37.81 5.59 -8.86
N TRP A 757 -38.69 6.01 -7.94
CA TRP A 757 -39.15 5.16 -6.85
C TRP A 757 -39.69 3.83 -7.36
N SER A 758 -40.62 3.87 -8.32
CA SER A 758 -41.18 2.65 -8.93
C SER A 758 -40.10 1.80 -9.60
N TYR A 759 -39.17 2.43 -10.32
CA TYR A 759 -38.09 1.74 -11.02
C TYR A 759 -37.16 0.99 -10.06
N PHE A 760 -36.77 1.60 -8.95
CA PHE A 760 -35.92 0.94 -7.95
C PHE A 760 -36.66 -0.13 -7.17
N SER A 761 -37.93 0.10 -6.84
CA SER A 761 -38.80 -0.90 -6.21
C SER A 761 -38.98 -2.15 -7.07
N ASP A 762 -39.16 -2.00 -8.38
CA ASP A 762 -39.26 -3.13 -9.30
C ASP A 762 -37.97 -3.97 -9.31
N GLN A 763 -36.80 -3.32 -9.21
CA GLN A 763 -35.53 -4.04 -9.13
C GLN A 763 -35.37 -4.79 -7.80
N ALA A 764 -35.73 -4.17 -6.67
CA ALA A 764 -35.69 -4.81 -5.37
C ALA A 764 -36.63 -6.02 -5.29
N GLN A 765 -37.87 -5.87 -5.76
CA GLN A 765 -38.83 -6.98 -5.88
C GLN A 765 -38.31 -8.09 -6.79
N SER A 766 -37.77 -7.72 -7.96
CA SER A 766 -37.20 -8.70 -8.89
C SER A 766 -36.04 -9.46 -8.26
N PHE A 767 -35.17 -8.81 -7.50
CA PHE A 767 -34.03 -9.47 -6.85
C PHE A 767 -34.46 -10.41 -5.71
N GLN A 768 -35.47 -10.02 -4.91
CA GLN A 768 -36.04 -10.87 -3.86
C GLN A 768 -36.45 -12.24 -4.40
N ASP A 769 -37.21 -12.27 -5.51
CA ASP A 769 -37.62 -13.51 -6.16
C ASP A 769 -36.42 -14.23 -6.79
N LYS A 770 -35.50 -13.46 -7.39
CA LYS A 770 -34.33 -13.99 -8.07
C LYS A 770 -33.38 -14.70 -7.12
N PHE A 771 -33.20 -14.21 -5.90
CA PHE A 771 -32.38 -14.85 -4.88
C PHE A 771 -32.95 -16.21 -4.46
N SER A 772 -34.27 -16.29 -4.22
CA SER A 772 -34.92 -17.58 -3.92
C SER A 772 -34.74 -18.56 -5.07
N TRP A 773 -34.98 -18.14 -6.30
CA TRP A 773 -34.75 -18.96 -7.48
C TRP A 773 -33.30 -19.44 -7.59
N ALA A 774 -32.33 -18.54 -7.41
CA ALA A 774 -30.91 -18.84 -7.56
C ALA A 774 -30.40 -19.86 -6.52
N THR A 775 -31.04 -19.95 -5.36
CA THR A 775 -30.73 -20.95 -4.32
C THR A 775 -31.51 -22.25 -4.48
N GLY A 776 -32.35 -22.36 -5.51
CA GLY A 776 -33.29 -23.47 -5.68
C GLY A 776 -34.35 -23.51 -4.59
N ASN A 777 -34.82 -22.34 -4.15
CA ASN A 777 -35.80 -22.12 -3.08
C ASN A 777 -35.36 -22.63 -1.70
N ARG A 778 -34.05 -22.66 -1.43
CA ARG A 778 -33.49 -23.08 -0.13
C ARG A 778 -33.27 -21.92 0.83
N ALA A 779 -33.22 -20.70 0.32
CA ALA A 779 -33.12 -19.48 1.10
C ALA A 779 -33.96 -18.37 0.46
N THR A 780 -34.33 -17.38 1.26
CA THR A 780 -35.09 -16.20 0.85
C THR A 780 -34.39 -14.93 1.32
N ALA A 781 -34.67 -13.82 0.64
CA ALA A 781 -34.23 -12.50 1.05
C ALA A 781 -35.45 -11.56 1.08
N THR A 782 -35.69 -10.90 2.19
CA THR A 782 -36.75 -9.88 2.31
C THR A 782 -36.15 -8.50 2.05
N LEU A 783 -36.61 -7.84 1.00
CA LEU A 783 -36.21 -6.47 0.65
C LEU A 783 -37.31 -5.45 1.01
N GLY A 784 -38.56 -5.90 1.09
CA GLY A 784 -39.72 -5.09 1.44
C GLY A 784 -39.92 -4.81 2.94
N GLU A 785 -41.06 -4.21 3.25
CA GLU A 785 -41.53 -3.91 4.61
C GLU A 785 -40.61 -2.93 5.38
N LEU A 786 -39.88 -2.07 4.67
CA LEU A 786 -38.96 -1.11 5.28
C LEU A 786 -39.67 -0.14 6.24
N ASP A 787 -40.93 0.23 5.97
CA ASP A 787 -41.72 1.10 6.85
C ASP A 787 -41.91 0.53 8.26
N SER A 788 -41.97 -0.80 8.39
CA SER A 788 -42.20 -1.48 9.68
C SER A 788 -40.98 -1.45 10.60
N ILE A 789 -39.80 -1.11 10.05
CA ILE A 789 -38.52 -1.13 10.75
C ILE A 789 -37.87 0.25 10.85
N VAL A 790 -38.56 1.32 10.46
CA VAL A 790 -38.20 2.70 10.84
C VAL A 790 -38.33 2.87 12.36
N LYS A 791 -37.47 3.72 12.95
CA LYS A 791 -37.41 4.00 14.39
C LYS A 791 -38.42 5.03 14.88
#